data_AF-A0AAV6WGH2-F1
#
_entry.id   AF-A0AAV6WGH2-F1
#
_cell.length_a   1.000
_cell.length_b   1.000
_cell.length_c   1.000
_cell.angle_alpha   90.00
_cell.angle_beta   90.00
_cell.angle_gamma   90.00
#
_symmetry.space_group_name_H-M   'P 1'
#
loop_
_entity.id
_entity.type
_entity.pdbx_description
1 polymer ?
#
loop_
_entity_poly.entity_id
_entity_poly.type
_entity_poly.pdbx_seq_one_letter_code
_entity_poly.pdbx_strand_id
1 'polypeptide(L)'
;MYFLKGIIIVQFVLIYIVSYSSLQKEYDDLDRKADEARNEVTTLKLKIQEVNSNLSKFRKDLECKLMKGNVVALFLKSSICHFYNDWFIDCFESDAARQRFVESKLQSLDQQAGGIDSYVKTLETAKEKRDVQKSKYNIADGMRQMFDPFERVARAHHICPCCERPFSANEEDEFVKKQRVKATSSAEHMKVLAADSSNADFRFQQLDKLRVVYEEYIKTGKELIPLAEKNMNQLNEELDQKNQALDDVLGVLAQIKAEKDSVDALMQPVETADRLFQEIQVLHRQVGDLECKLDVQAQGAKSLEEILSELKTLERTRGNLADDVDKLRVDQLAMEKDLSTLQLRWNSVREEKIKVANTLSNIKRAEEELDRLGEEKSQVELDLKHLTEALGPLSKEKKKLLDDYNNLEVKLNQEYELQADHYRRNQQEIDTLLAMFSTIKEYDNLNKGEKLKALQEKQTLSESELQSCETRMNELLRELDKSRDLSRNQAELRRNIEENLEYRKLKAQVDELTREIESIEDSVLKIGGVSKTEALLLKLSQERESLLTELNRRRGTFTVYKSNIDKNRADLKQTQYKDIDKRYFDQLIQLKTTEMANKDLDRYYKALDKALMRFHTMKMEEINKIIRELWQQTYRGQDIDYISIHSDAEGAGTRSYSYRVLASLIIRLALAETFCLNCGILALDEPTTNLDGPNSESLAAALLRIMEDRKGQENFQLIVITHDERFAQLIGQRQLAEKYYRIAKDDYQHSIIEAQEIFD
;
A
#
# COMPACT_ATOMS: atom_id res chain seq x y z
N MET A 1 91.17 22.46 -23.62
CA MET A 1 90.39 23.03 -22.49
C MET A 1 89.08 23.70 -22.91
N TYR A 2 88.98 24.32 -24.09
CA TYR A 2 87.72 24.94 -24.56
C TYR A 2 86.63 23.94 -25.01
N PHE A 3 87.00 22.75 -25.49
CA PHE A 3 86.04 21.74 -25.96
C PHE A 3 85.26 21.05 -24.81
N LEU A 4 85.91 20.82 -23.66
CA LEU A 4 85.24 20.24 -22.47
C LEU A 4 84.28 21.23 -21.79
N LYS A 5 84.59 22.53 -21.80
CA LYS A 5 83.69 23.57 -21.26
C LYS A 5 82.41 23.70 -22.10
N GLY A 6 82.50 23.54 -23.43
CA GLY A 6 81.33 23.57 -24.31
C GLY A 6 80.36 22.40 -24.06
N ILE A 7 80.89 21.19 -23.85
CA ILE A 7 80.06 19.99 -23.63
C ILE A 7 79.32 20.07 -22.29
N ILE A 8 79.98 20.54 -21.22
CA ILE A 8 79.36 20.65 -19.89
C ILE A 8 78.25 21.70 -19.86
N ILE A 9 78.43 22.82 -20.56
CA ILE A 9 77.40 23.88 -20.65
C ILE A 9 76.19 23.38 -21.44
N VAL A 10 76.39 22.70 -22.57
CA VAL A 10 75.29 22.13 -23.36
C VAL A 10 74.52 21.07 -22.57
N GLN A 11 75.22 20.27 -21.75
CA GLN A 11 74.60 19.23 -20.95
C GLN A 11 73.82 19.80 -19.75
N PHE A 12 74.31 20.87 -19.11
CA PHE A 12 73.55 21.60 -18.08
C PHE A 12 72.31 22.29 -18.63
N VAL A 13 72.42 22.91 -19.81
CA VAL A 13 71.28 23.58 -20.47
C VAL A 13 70.23 22.55 -20.91
N LEU A 14 70.63 21.37 -21.41
CA LEU A 14 69.69 20.30 -21.74
C LEU A 14 68.98 19.75 -20.48
N ILE A 15 69.70 19.56 -19.37
CA ILE A 15 69.10 19.06 -18.12
C ILE A 15 68.11 20.09 -17.55
N TYR A 16 68.43 21.38 -17.62
CA TYR A 16 67.53 22.45 -17.17
C TYR A 16 66.28 22.54 -18.04
N ILE A 17 66.41 22.45 -19.37
CA ILE A 17 65.28 22.49 -20.31
C ILE A 17 64.38 21.26 -20.14
N VAL A 18 64.96 20.06 -19.94
CA VAL A 18 64.19 18.83 -19.74
C VAL A 18 63.47 18.84 -18.38
N SER A 19 64.12 19.33 -17.32
CA SER A 19 63.49 19.43 -16.00
C SER A 19 62.39 20.48 -15.98
N TYR A 20 62.60 21.65 -16.60
CA TYR A 20 61.59 22.70 -16.71
C TYR A 20 60.40 22.25 -17.58
N SER A 21 60.64 21.54 -18.68
CA SER A 21 59.57 20.93 -19.50
C SER A 21 58.75 19.87 -18.77
N SER A 22 59.36 19.14 -17.83
CA SER A 22 58.66 18.12 -17.03
C SER A 22 57.81 18.77 -15.94
N LEU A 23 58.35 19.77 -15.24
CA LEU A 23 57.62 20.57 -14.26
C LEU A 23 56.46 21.36 -14.88
N GLN A 24 56.65 21.92 -16.08
CA GLN A 24 55.58 22.60 -16.81
C GLN A 24 54.44 21.65 -17.17
N LYS A 25 54.75 20.41 -17.58
CA LYS A 25 53.73 19.39 -17.86
C LYS A 25 52.98 18.94 -16.60
N GLU A 26 53.67 18.77 -15.48
CA GLU A 26 53.03 18.45 -14.20
C GLU A 26 52.14 19.59 -13.70
N TYR A 27 52.58 20.84 -13.88
CA TYR A 27 51.78 22.02 -13.56
C TYR A 27 50.51 22.11 -14.44
N ASP A 28 50.65 21.91 -15.75
CA ASP A 28 49.52 21.94 -16.68
C ASP A 28 48.52 20.79 -16.41
N ASP A 29 49.00 19.60 -16.00
CA ASP A 29 48.13 18.48 -15.59
C ASP A 29 47.41 18.76 -14.25
N LEU A 30 48.08 19.41 -13.30
CA LEU A 30 47.47 19.83 -12.04
C LEU A 30 46.41 20.92 -12.24
N ASP A 31 46.66 21.89 -13.11
CA ASP A 31 45.69 22.95 -13.44
C ASP A 31 44.47 22.36 -14.18
N ARG A 32 44.69 21.39 -15.08
CA ARG A 32 43.59 20.67 -15.75
C ARG A 32 42.74 19.86 -14.77
N LYS A 33 43.36 19.18 -13.81
CA LYS A 33 42.66 18.45 -12.73
C LYS A 33 41.89 19.40 -11.81
N ALA A 34 42.44 20.58 -11.52
CA ALA A 34 41.75 21.60 -10.74
C ALA A 34 40.52 22.15 -11.47
N ASP A 35 40.57 22.29 -12.80
CA ASP A 35 39.43 22.69 -13.63
C ASP A 35 38.36 21.59 -13.76
N GLU A 36 38.76 20.32 -13.85
CA GLU A 36 37.83 19.18 -13.80
C GLU A 36 37.09 19.12 -12.46
N ALA A 37 37.80 19.27 -11.34
CA ALA A 37 37.18 19.35 -10.00
C ALA A 37 36.21 20.55 -9.88
N ARG A 38 36.56 21.69 -10.47
CA ARG A 38 35.69 22.89 -10.51
C ARG A 38 34.38 22.64 -11.26
N ASN A 39 34.46 21.94 -12.39
CA ASN A 39 33.30 21.55 -13.20
C ASN A 39 32.41 20.55 -12.46
N GLU A 40 32.99 19.62 -11.70
CA GLU A 40 32.22 18.69 -10.86
C GLU A 40 31.48 19.40 -9.73
N VAL A 41 32.14 20.34 -9.03
CA VAL A 41 31.52 21.12 -7.94
C VAL A 41 30.38 22.00 -8.46
N THR A 42 30.55 22.66 -9.61
CA THR A 42 29.47 23.44 -10.24
C THR A 42 28.30 22.56 -10.70
N THR A 43 28.59 21.37 -11.23
CA THR A 43 27.56 20.39 -11.61
C THR A 43 26.78 19.88 -10.39
N LEU A 44 27.46 19.65 -9.26
CA LEU A 44 26.83 19.29 -8.00
C LEU A 44 25.96 20.43 -7.44
N LYS A 45 26.42 21.68 -7.51
CA LYS A 45 25.64 22.87 -7.14
C LYS A 45 24.32 22.96 -7.92
N LEU A 46 24.36 22.77 -9.24
CA LEU A 46 23.17 22.77 -10.09
C LEU A 46 22.20 21.62 -9.75
N LYS A 47 22.72 20.42 -9.49
CA LYS A 47 21.90 19.26 -9.06
C LYS A 47 21.22 19.50 -7.71
N ILE A 48 21.92 20.09 -6.74
CA ILE A 48 21.35 20.44 -5.43
C ILE A 48 20.23 21.47 -5.61
N GLN A 49 20.42 22.47 -6.47
CA GLN A 49 19.42 23.48 -6.78
C GLN A 49 18.16 22.88 -7.45
N GLU A 50 18.35 21.93 -8.37
CA GLU A 50 17.27 21.20 -9.03
C GLU A 50 16.49 20.32 -8.04
N VAL A 51 17.18 19.60 -7.15
CA VAL A 51 16.57 18.80 -6.08
C VAL A 51 15.78 19.69 -5.11
N ASN A 52 16.29 20.86 -4.75
CA ASN A 52 15.60 21.82 -3.90
C ASN A 52 14.32 22.39 -4.55
N SER A 53 14.36 22.68 -5.86
CA SER A 53 13.18 23.08 -6.63
C SER A 53 12.12 21.97 -6.66
N ASN A 54 12.54 20.73 -6.87
CA ASN A 54 11.65 19.57 -6.91
C ASN A 54 11.05 19.26 -5.53
N LEU A 55 11.83 19.32 -4.45
CA LEU A 55 11.35 19.16 -3.07
C LEU A 55 10.36 20.26 -2.67
N SER A 56 10.60 21.50 -3.09
CA SER A 56 9.67 22.62 -2.88
C SER A 56 8.32 22.40 -3.57
N LYS A 57 8.35 21.93 -4.83
CA LYS A 57 7.14 21.52 -5.56
C LYS A 57 6.43 20.35 -4.89
N PHE A 58 7.17 19.32 -4.50
CA PHE A 58 6.62 18.16 -3.83
C PHE A 58 5.98 18.53 -2.49
N ARG A 59 6.61 19.43 -1.73
CA ARG A 59 6.08 19.95 -0.47
C ARG A 59 4.77 20.70 -0.67
N LYS A 60 4.68 21.58 -1.68
CA LYS A 60 3.42 22.27 -2.00
C LYS A 60 2.32 21.31 -2.43
N ASP A 61 2.64 20.31 -3.25
CA ASP A 61 1.67 19.28 -3.65
C ASP A 61 1.24 18.42 -2.46
N LEU A 62 2.16 18.07 -1.57
CA LEU A 62 1.86 17.25 -0.40
C LEU A 62 1.07 18.03 0.66
N GLU A 63 1.42 19.29 0.94
CA GLU A 63 0.65 20.17 1.84
C GLU A 63 -0.78 20.41 1.27
N CYS A 64 -0.92 20.55 -0.04
CA CYS A 64 -2.22 20.70 -0.71
C CYS A 64 -3.05 19.40 -0.66
N LYS A 65 -2.40 18.23 -0.80
CA LYS A 65 -3.02 16.91 -0.65
C LYS A 65 -3.34 16.56 0.81
N LEU A 66 -2.53 16.98 1.78
CA LEU A 66 -2.75 16.81 3.22
C LEU A 66 -3.92 17.67 3.71
N MET A 67 -4.02 18.93 3.27
CA MET A 67 -5.15 19.79 3.61
C MET A 67 -6.46 19.27 3.01
N LYS A 68 -6.43 18.77 1.76
CA LYS A 68 -7.61 18.13 1.16
C LYS A 68 -7.93 16.78 1.80
N GLY A 69 -6.92 15.95 2.08
CA GLY A 69 -7.05 14.61 2.64
C GLY A 69 -7.52 14.60 4.10
N ASN A 70 -6.97 15.46 4.97
CA ASN A 70 -7.42 15.55 6.37
C ASN A 70 -8.82 16.16 6.48
N VAL A 71 -9.16 17.16 5.65
CA VAL A 71 -10.52 17.71 5.62
C VAL A 71 -11.51 16.66 5.12
N VAL A 72 -11.19 15.94 4.04
CA VAL A 72 -12.05 14.88 3.50
C VAL A 72 -12.16 13.69 4.46
N ALA A 73 -11.07 13.28 5.12
CA ALA A 73 -11.08 12.19 6.10
C ALA A 73 -11.85 12.56 7.39
N LEU A 74 -11.69 13.77 7.93
CA LEU A 74 -12.49 14.25 9.07
C LEU A 74 -13.96 14.39 8.71
N PHE A 75 -14.26 14.87 7.49
CA PHE A 75 -15.65 14.99 7.00
C PHE A 75 -16.28 13.62 6.74
N LEU A 76 -15.55 12.67 6.17
CA LEU A 76 -16.00 11.28 5.99
C LEU A 76 -16.17 10.57 7.33
N LYS A 77 -15.25 10.75 8.29
CA LYS A 77 -15.35 10.15 9.63
C LYS A 77 -16.55 10.70 10.39
N SER A 78 -16.82 12.01 10.28
CA SER A 78 -18.01 12.64 10.87
C SER A 78 -19.30 12.17 10.18
N SER A 79 -19.34 12.16 8.84
CA SER A 79 -20.54 11.83 8.06
C SER A 79 -20.87 10.34 8.06
N ILE A 80 -19.88 9.45 8.00
CA ILE A 80 -20.10 7.99 8.10
C ILE A 80 -20.54 7.64 9.51
N CYS A 81 -19.91 8.22 10.55
CA CYS A 81 -20.28 7.94 11.93
C CYS A 81 -21.68 8.50 12.28
N HIS A 82 -22.06 9.68 11.76
CA HIS A 82 -23.43 10.19 11.89
C HIS A 82 -24.44 9.34 11.12
N PHE A 83 -24.19 9.06 9.84
CA PHE A 83 -25.15 8.33 9.00
C PHE A 83 -25.38 6.89 9.49
N TYR A 84 -24.32 6.21 9.94
CA TYR A 84 -24.46 4.88 10.52
C TYR A 84 -25.06 4.90 11.92
N ASN A 85 -24.71 5.86 12.79
CA ASN A 85 -25.36 5.96 14.11
C ASN A 85 -26.85 6.29 13.99
N ASP A 86 -27.24 7.20 13.11
CA ASP A 86 -28.64 7.56 12.89
C ASP A 86 -29.40 6.35 12.32
N TRP A 87 -28.83 5.64 11.33
CA TRP A 87 -29.44 4.43 10.80
C TRP A 87 -29.53 3.29 11.83
N PHE A 88 -28.52 3.16 12.70
CA PHE A 88 -28.51 2.14 13.75
C PHE A 88 -29.53 2.47 14.85
N ILE A 89 -29.66 3.74 15.24
CA ILE A 89 -30.68 4.23 16.17
C ILE A 89 -32.08 4.01 15.58
N ASP A 90 -32.31 4.41 14.32
CA ASP A 90 -33.59 4.21 13.64
C ASP A 90 -33.96 2.71 13.53
N CYS A 91 -32.99 1.86 13.21
CA CYS A 91 -33.21 0.41 13.16
C CYS A 91 -33.47 -0.18 14.54
N PHE A 92 -32.76 0.26 15.58
CA PHE A 92 -32.93 -0.23 16.95
C PHE A 92 -34.27 0.24 17.55
N GLU A 93 -34.68 1.48 17.27
CA GLU A 93 -36.00 2.00 17.65
C GLU A 93 -37.13 1.29 16.90
N SER A 94 -36.94 1.00 15.60
CA SER A 94 -37.90 0.23 14.81
C SER A 94 -38.04 -1.21 15.32
N ASP A 95 -36.93 -1.86 15.66
CA ASP A 95 -36.91 -3.22 16.20
C ASP A 95 -37.56 -3.28 17.60
N ALA A 96 -37.24 -2.32 18.47
CA ALA A 96 -37.86 -2.18 19.79
C ALA A 96 -39.37 -1.87 19.70
N ALA A 97 -39.80 -1.09 18.72
CA ALA A 97 -41.22 -0.81 18.48
C ALA A 97 -41.97 -2.07 18.01
N ARG A 98 -41.38 -2.85 17.09
CA ARG A 98 -41.93 -4.15 16.65
C ARG A 98 -42.00 -5.15 17.79
N GLN A 99 -40.96 -5.22 18.63
CA GLN A 99 -40.95 -6.07 19.81
C GLN A 99 -42.10 -5.73 20.76
N ARG A 100 -42.24 -4.46 21.14
CA ARG A 100 -43.32 -3.99 22.04
C ARG A 100 -44.71 -4.25 21.46
N PHE A 101 -44.87 -4.10 20.14
CA PHE A 101 -46.13 -4.38 19.46
C PHE A 101 -46.51 -5.86 19.53
N VAL A 102 -45.56 -6.76 19.25
CA VAL A 102 -45.79 -8.21 19.33
C VAL A 102 -46.05 -8.63 20.77
N GLU A 103 -45.27 -8.16 21.74
CA GLU A 103 -45.44 -8.48 23.17
C GLU A 103 -46.80 -8.02 23.73
N SER A 104 -47.21 -6.79 23.43
CA SER A 104 -48.51 -6.24 23.85
C SER A 104 -49.67 -7.09 23.31
N LYS A 105 -49.59 -7.46 22.03
CA LYS A 105 -50.62 -8.27 21.37
C LYS A 105 -50.60 -9.72 21.86
N LEU A 106 -49.42 -10.27 22.16
CA LEU A 106 -49.26 -11.59 22.77
C LEU A 106 -49.93 -11.66 24.15
N GLN A 107 -49.66 -10.67 25.01
CA GLN A 107 -50.23 -10.58 26.36
C GLN A 107 -51.76 -10.41 26.33
N SER A 108 -52.30 -9.71 25.33
CA SER A 108 -53.76 -9.59 25.15
C SER A 108 -54.45 -10.89 24.76
N LEU A 109 -53.74 -11.80 24.08
CA LEU A 109 -54.28 -13.07 23.58
C LEU A 109 -54.02 -14.23 24.55
N ASP A 110 -52.93 -14.16 25.32
CA ASP A 110 -52.58 -15.12 26.35
C ASP A 110 -51.85 -14.41 27.51
N GLN A 111 -52.53 -14.26 28.65
CA GLN A 111 -52.00 -13.62 29.85
C GLN A 111 -50.85 -14.42 30.49
N GLN A 112 -50.67 -15.69 30.11
CA GLN A 112 -49.61 -16.57 30.60
C GLN A 112 -48.41 -16.67 29.65
N ALA A 113 -48.46 -16.00 28.50
CA ALA A 113 -47.34 -16.00 27.58
C ALA A 113 -46.14 -15.24 28.19
N GLY A 114 -44.96 -15.84 28.10
CA GLY A 114 -43.70 -15.15 28.41
C GLY A 114 -43.42 -14.04 27.40
N GLY A 115 -42.25 -13.41 27.47
CA GLY A 115 -41.82 -12.40 26.48
C GLY A 115 -41.83 -12.91 25.03
N ILE A 116 -41.38 -12.08 24.09
CA ILE A 116 -41.47 -12.33 22.64
C ILE A 116 -40.95 -13.71 22.19
N ASP A 117 -39.99 -14.29 22.91
CA ASP A 117 -39.42 -15.62 22.66
C ASP A 117 -40.44 -16.77 22.82
N SER A 118 -41.53 -16.56 23.55
CA SER A 118 -42.57 -17.57 23.74
C SER A 118 -43.57 -17.64 22.58
N TYR A 119 -43.57 -16.67 21.65
CA TYR A 119 -44.53 -16.55 20.56
C TYR A 119 -44.68 -17.84 19.73
N VAL A 120 -43.55 -18.44 19.31
CA VAL A 120 -43.55 -19.65 18.49
C VAL A 120 -44.24 -20.82 19.20
N LYS A 121 -43.98 -20.96 20.51
CA LYS A 121 -44.59 -22.00 21.33
C LYS A 121 -46.10 -21.76 21.53
N THR A 122 -46.50 -20.51 21.73
CA THR A 122 -47.90 -20.11 21.90
C THR A 122 -48.69 -20.31 20.60
N LEU A 123 -48.10 -20.00 19.44
CA LEU A 123 -48.70 -20.23 18.13
C LEU A 123 -48.94 -21.72 17.86
N GLU A 124 -47.95 -22.58 18.14
CA GLU A 124 -48.11 -24.03 17.93
C GLU A 124 -49.15 -24.62 18.89
N THR A 125 -49.16 -24.17 20.16
CA THR A 125 -50.18 -24.60 21.14
C THR A 125 -51.60 -24.16 20.71
N ALA A 126 -51.75 -22.97 20.13
CA ALA A 126 -53.04 -22.48 19.62
C ALA A 126 -53.51 -23.27 18.38
N LYS A 127 -52.58 -23.65 17.50
CA LYS A 127 -52.81 -24.49 16.33
C LYS A 127 -53.29 -25.89 16.72
N GLU A 128 -52.62 -26.53 17.67
CA GLU A 128 -53.02 -27.83 18.22
C GLU A 128 -54.43 -27.76 18.85
N LYS A 129 -54.71 -26.72 19.65
CA LYS A 129 -56.05 -26.52 20.25
C LYS A 129 -57.14 -26.34 19.20
N ARG A 130 -56.89 -25.58 18.13
CA ARG A 130 -57.80 -25.43 17.00
C ARG A 130 -58.07 -26.77 16.33
N ASP A 131 -57.03 -27.54 16.03
CA ASP A 131 -57.18 -28.83 15.33
C ASP A 131 -57.95 -29.85 16.16
N VAL A 132 -57.67 -29.92 17.46
CA VAL A 132 -58.41 -30.76 18.41
C VAL A 132 -59.89 -30.37 18.44
N GLN A 133 -60.20 -29.08 18.56
CA GLN A 133 -61.58 -28.63 18.69
C GLN A 133 -62.38 -28.75 17.38
N LYS A 134 -61.73 -28.48 16.24
CA LYS A 134 -62.29 -28.68 14.91
C LYS A 134 -62.56 -30.17 14.65
N SER A 135 -61.66 -31.05 15.07
CA SER A 135 -61.86 -32.51 15.00
C SER A 135 -63.06 -32.96 15.83
N LYS A 136 -63.18 -32.50 17.10
CA LYS A 136 -64.34 -32.79 17.96
C LYS A 136 -65.65 -32.31 17.35
N TYR A 137 -65.68 -31.10 16.78
CA TYR A 137 -66.84 -30.57 16.06
C TYR A 137 -67.20 -31.44 14.86
N ASN A 138 -66.24 -31.76 13.98
CA ASN A 138 -66.48 -32.57 12.79
C ASN A 138 -66.99 -33.98 13.13
N ILE A 139 -66.46 -34.61 14.18
CA ILE A 139 -66.94 -35.92 14.65
C ILE A 139 -68.39 -35.84 15.15
N ALA A 140 -68.71 -34.80 15.94
CA ALA A 140 -70.07 -34.58 16.42
C ALA A 140 -71.06 -34.24 15.30
N ASP A 141 -70.63 -33.49 14.29
CA ASP A 141 -71.41 -33.17 13.10
C ASP A 141 -71.67 -34.39 12.23
N GLY A 142 -70.63 -35.18 11.93
CA GLY A 142 -70.78 -36.45 11.23
C GLY A 142 -71.74 -37.40 11.95
N MET A 143 -71.64 -37.54 13.28
CA MET A 143 -72.58 -38.37 14.05
C MET A 143 -74.02 -37.85 13.98
N ARG A 144 -74.22 -36.52 14.02
CA ARG A 144 -75.55 -35.92 13.93
C ARG A 144 -76.22 -36.19 12.58
N GLN A 145 -75.47 -36.05 11.49
CA GLN A 145 -75.97 -36.24 10.13
C GLN A 145 -76.47 -37.68 9.89
N MET A 146 -76.06 -38.65 10.70
CA MET A 146 -76.50 -40.04 10.61
C MET A 146 -77.85 -40.31 11.27
N PHE A 147 -78.33 -39.46 12.19
CA PHE A 147 -79.57 -39.73 12.93
C PHE A 147 -80.82 -39.73 12.05
N ASP A 148 -80.92 -38.78 11.12
CA ASP A 148 -82.08 -38.65 10.23
C ASP A 148 -82.13 -39.76 9.15
N PRO A 149 -81.03 -40.14 8.49
CA PRO A 149 -80.97 -41.34 7.66
C PRO A 149 -81.31 -42.64 8.42
N PHE A 150 -80.82 -42.82 9.65
CA PHE A 150 -81.13 -44.00 10.45
C PHE A 150 -82.61 -44.08 10.83
N GLU A 151 -83.23 -42.94 11.12
CA GLU A 151 -84.67 -42.87 11.32
C GLU A 151 -85.44 -43.24 10.05
N ARG A 152 -85.05 -42.67 8.89
CA ARG A 152 -85.69 -42.97 7.59
C ARG A 152 -85.59 -44.45 7.22
N VAL A 153 -84.43 -45.07 7.41
CA VAL A 153 -84.22 -46.50 7.11
C VAL A 153 -85.05 -47.38 8.04
N ALA A 154 -85.10 -47.07 9.33
CA ALA A 154 -85.90 -47.81 10.30
C ALA A 154 -87.40 -47.77 9.96
N ARG A 155 -87.92 -46.60 9.54
CA ARG A 155 -89.34 -46.43 9.15
C ARG A 155 -89.71 -47.04 7.80
N ALA A 156 -88.77 -47.06 6.85
CA ALA A 156 -89.04 -47.54 5.49
C ALA A 156 -88.91 -49.07 5.35
N HIS A 157 -87.99 -49.69 6.11
CA HIS A 157 -87.66 -51.11 5.94
C HIS A 157 -87.92 -51.95 7.21
N HIS A 158 -88.33 -51.33 8.32
CA HIS A 158 -88.60 -52.00 9.61
C HIS A 158 -87.43 -52.85 10.14
N ILE A 159 -86.19 -52.45 9.84
CA ILE A 159 -84.94 -53.12 10.25
C ILE A 159 -83.98 -52.14 10.92
N CYS A 160 -83.08 -52.66 11.76
CA CYS A 160 -82.02 -51.88 12.39
C CYS A 160 -80.97 -51.46 11.34
N PRO A 161 -80.68 -50.15 11.17
CA PRO A 161 -79.70 -49.68 10.18
C PRO A 161 -78.24 -50.11 10.43
N CYS A 162 -77.93 -50.65 11.61
CA CYS A 162 -76.56 -51.04 11.98
C CYS A 162 -76.31 -52.56 11.92
N CYS A 163 -77.34 -53.38 12.18
CA CYS A 163 -77.20 -54.83 12.24
C CYS A 163 -78.28 -55.59 11.45
N GLU A 164 -79.14 -54.87 10.72
CA GLU A 164 -80.18 -55.39 9.80
C GLU A 164 -81.25 -56.28 10.45
N ARG A 165 -81.26 -56.40 11.79
CA ARG A 165 -82.29 -57.13 12.54
C ARG A 165 -83.67 -56.46 12.36
N PRO A 166 -84.73 -57.21 12.04
CA PRO A 166 -86.10 -56.65 11.98
C PRO A 166 -86.59 -56.19 13.36
N PHE A 167 -87.33 -55.07 13.37
CA PHE A 167 -87.95 -54.50 14.56
C PHE A 167 -89.36 -55.06 14.78
N SER A 168 -89.76 -55.20 16.04
CA SER A 168 -91.19 -55.22 16.39
C SER A 168 -91.76 -53.80 16.44
N ALA A 169 -93.07 -53.65 16.28
CA ALA A 169 -93.73 -52.32 16.22
C ALA A 169 -93.42 -51.43 17.44
N ASN A 170 -93.35 -52.01 18.65
CA ASN A 170 -93.00 -51.27 19.87
C ASN A 170 -91.51 -50.89 19.92
N GLU A 171 -90.61 -51.77 19.45
CA GLU A 171 -89.17 -51.50 19.43
C GLU A 171 -88.80 -50.42 18.40
N GLU A 172 -89.49 -50.38 17.26
CA GLU A 172 -89.29 -49.37 16.22
C GLU A 172 -89.63 -47.97 16.74
N ASP A 173 -90.79 -47.80 17.36
CA ASP A 173 -91.21 -46.51 17.91
C ASP A 173 -90.30 -46.06 19.06
N GLU A 174 -89.84 -46.99 19.90
CA GLU A 174 -88.87 -46.67 20.95
C GLU A 174 -87.51 -46.27 20.37
N PHE A 175 -87.06 -46.93 19.30
CA PHE A 175 -85.83 -46.59 18.57
C PHE A 175 -85.93 -45.18 17.96
N VAL A 176 -87.00 -44.88 17.22
CA VAL A 176 -87.22 -43.56 16.61
C VAL A 176 -87.31 -42.46 17.67
N LYS A 177 -88.01 -42.71 18.77
CA LYS A 177 -88.07 -41.77 19.90
C LYS A 177 -86.67 -41.52 20.49
N LYS A 178 -85.85 -42.56 20.65
CA LYS A 178 -84.45 -42.43 21.10
C LYS A 178 -83.60 -41.65 20.09
N GLN A 179 -83.77 -41.86 18.78
CA GLN A 179 -83.03 -41.10 17.76
C GLN A 179 -83.40 -39.63 17.76
N ARG A 180 -84.70 -39.30 17.87
CA ARG A 180 -85.17 -37.90 17.94
C ARG A 180 -84.66 -37.17 19.18
N VAL A 181 -84.72 -37.81 20.36
CA VAL A 181 -84.18 -37.23 21.61
C VAL A 181 -82.66 -37.02 21.51
N LYS A 182 -81.93 -38.01 20.98
CA LYS A 182 -80.47 -37.89 20.78
C LYS A 182 -80.14 -36.81 19.75
N ALA A 183 -80.89 -36.71 18.66
CA ALA A 183 -80.73 -35.66 17.65
C ALA A 183 -80.92 -34.25 18.26
N THR A 184 -81.95 -34.04 19.09
CA THR A 184 -82.16 -32.74 19.78
C THR A 184 -81.07 -32.43 20.80
N SER A 185 -80.67 -33.40 21.63
CA SER A 185 -79.57 -33.17 22.61
C SER A 185 -78.21 -32.94 21.94
N SER A 186 -77.95 -33.62 20.82
CA SER A 186 -76.72 -33.44 20.04
C SER A 186 -76.67 -32.07 19.35
N ALA A 187 -77.83 -31.48 19.06
CA ALA A 187 -77.91 -30.14 18.46
C ALA A 187 -77.44 -29.04 19.42
N GLU A 188 -77.73 -29.14 20.70
CA GLU A 188 -77.29 -28.17 21.70
C GLU A 188 -75.79 -28.35 22.01
N HIS A 189 -75.33 -29.60 22.15
CA HIS A 189 -73.90 -29.91 22.30
C HIS A 189 -73.07 -29.44 21.09
N MET A 190 -73.63 -29.54 19.87
CA MET A 190 -73.00 -29.05 18.65
C MET A 190 -72.83 -27.53 18.65
N LYS A 191 -73.80 -26.74 19.15
CA LYS A 191 -73.65 -25.28 19.25
C LYS A 191 -72.48 -24.90 20.14
N VAL A 192 -72.31 -25.60 21.27
CA VAL A 192 -71.17 -25.39 22.17
C VAL A 192 -69.85 -25.72 21.46
N LEU A 193 -69.76 -26.89 20.81
CA LEU A 193 -68.56 -27.27 20.06
C LEU A 193 -68.26 -26.34 18.88
N ALA A 194 -69.29 -25.82 18.20
CA ALA A 194 -69.15 -24.84 17.12
C ALA A 194 -68.60 -23.51 17.65
N ALA A 195 -69.12 -23.03 18.79
CA ALA A 195 -68.63 -21.82 19.44
C ALA A 195 -67.18 -21.97 19.90
N ASP A 196 -66.83 -23.11 20.51
CA ASP A 196 -65.46 -23.40 20.94
C ASP A 196 -64.49 -23.52 19.76
N SER A 197 -64.92 -24.20 18.68
CA SER A 197 -64.11 -24.32 17.45
C SER A 197 -63.89 -22.96 16.80
N SER A 198 -64.92 -22.11 16.77
CA SER A 198 -64.83 -20.75 16.22
C SER A 198 -63.92 -19.86 17.07
N ASN A 199 -64.00 -19.95 18.40
CA ASN A 199 -63.13 -19.21 19.31
C ASN A 199 -61.66 -19.66 19.22
N ALA A 200 -61.41 -20.97 19.11
CA ALA A 200 -60.06 -21.51 18.91
C ALA A 200 -59.46 -21.09 17.56
N ASP A 201 -60.27 -21.12 16.49
CA ASP A 201 -59.86 -20.68 15.15
C ASP A 201 -59.58 -19.17 15.11
N PHE A 202 -60.45 -18.36 15.74
CA PHE A 202 -60.22 -16.92 15.87
C PHE A 202 -58.90 -16.61 16.59
N ARG A 203 -58.61 -17.28 17.71
CA ARG A 203 -57.36 -17.11 18.46
C ARG A 203 -56.13 -17.49 17.63
N PHE A 204 -56.19 -18.61 16.91
CA PHE A 204 -55.11 -19.01 15.99
C PHE A 204 -54.90 -17.98 14.89
N GLN A 205 -55.96 -17.50 14.23
CA GLN A 205 -55.87 -16.49 13.17
C GLN A 205 -55.29 -15.16 13.66
N GLN A 206 -55.61 -14.74 14.90
CA GLN A 206 -55.03 -13.52 15.48
C GLN A 206 -53.54 -13.68 15.75
N LEU A 207 -53.08 -14.85 16.20
CA LEU A 207 -51.66 -15.13 16.39
C LEU A 207 -50.94 -15.27 15.04
N ASP A 208 -51.50 -15.97 14.07
CA ASP A 208 -50.91 -16.18 12.74
C ASP A 208 -50.69 -14.85 11.99
N LYS A 209 -51.56 -13.85 12.19
CA LYS A 209 -51.36 -12.48 11.68
C LYS A 209 -50.11 -11.79 12.23
N LEU A 210 -49.62 -12.18 13.40
CA LEU A 210 -48.39 -11.62 14.00
C LEU A 210 -47.12 -12.28 13.45
N ARG A 211 -47.26 -13.38 12.70
CA ARG A 211 -46.13 -14.17 12.19
C ARG A 211 -45.19 -13.35 11.32
N VAL A 212 -45.75 -12.56 10.40
CA VAL A 212 -44.97 -11.71 9.50
C VAL A 212 -44.15 -10.68 10.28
N VAL A 213 -44.75 -10.05 11.30
CA VAL A 213 -44.07 -9.05 12.14
C VAL A 213 -42.99 -9.69 13.00
N TYR A 214 -43.21 -10.91 13.50
CA TYR A 214 -42.22 -11.68 14.26
C TYR A 214 -41.05 -12.16 13.39
N GLU A 215 -41.32 -12.63 12.17
CA GLU A 215 -40.30 -13.03 11.21
C GLU A 215 -39.43 -11.82 10.78
N GLU A 216 -40.04 -10.66 10.59
CA GLU A 216 -39.32 -9.40 10.34
C GLU A 216 -38.46 -8.97 11.53
N TYR A 217 -38.98 -9.04 12.76
CA TYR A 217 -38.22 -8.78 13.99
C TYR A 217 -36.99 -9.69 14.10
N ILE A 218 -37.15 -11.00 13.88
CA ILE A 218 -36.03 -11.95 13.93
C ILE A 218 -34.99 -11.63 12.86
N LYS A 219 -35.43 -11.31 11.64
CA LYS A 219 -34.54 -10.95 10.53
C LYS A 219 -33.77 -9.66 10.82
N THR A 220 -34.43 -8.65 11.37
CA THR A 220 -33.78 -7.39 11.75
C THR A 220 -32.79 -7.60 12.90
N GLY A 221 -33.24 -8.19 14.00
CA GLY A 221 -32.44 -8.36 15.22
C GLY A 221 -31.29 -9.38 15.11
N LYS A 222 -31.50 -10.53 14.45
CA LYS A 222 -30.52 -11.63 14.42
C LYS A 222 -29.65 -11.68 13.17
N GLU A 223 -30.06 -11.07 12.06
CA GLU A 223 -29.31 -11.12 10.80
C GLU A 223 -28.79 -9.76 10.36
N LEU A 224 -29.67 -8.74 10.26
CA LEU A 224 -29.29 -7.45 9.69
C LEU A 224 -28.41 -6.61 10.61
N ILE A 225 -28.73 -6.54 11.92
CA ILE A 225 -27.93 -5.79 12.90
C ILE A 225 -26.52 -6.38 13.05
N PRO A 226 -26.32 -7.70 13.29
CA PRO A 226 -24.97 -8.26 13.43
C PRO A 226 -24.14 -8.18 12.15
N LEU A 227 -24.77 -8.29 10.98
CA LEU A 227 -24.08 -8.12 9.69
C LEU A 227 -23.60 -6.68 9.51
N ALA A 228 -24.42 -5.69 9.88
CA ALA A 228 -24.05 -4.28 9.86
C ALA A 228 -22.91 -3.97 10.84
N GLU A 229 -22.96 -4.49 12.07
CA GLU A 229 -21.87 -4.38 13.06
C GLU A 229 -20.55 -4.98 12.54
N LYS A 230 -20.63 -6.15 11.92
CA LYS A 230 -19.45 -6.80 11.32
C LYS A 230 -18.84 -5.95 10.20
N ASN A 231 -19.68 -5.41 9.31
CA ASN A 231 -19.22 -4.54 8.23
C ASN A 231 -18.62 -3.23 8.78
N MET A 232 -19.20 -2.67 9.85
CA MET A 232 -18.67 -1.46 10.50
C MET A 232 -17.31 -1.72 11.14
N ASN A 233 -17.14 -2.86 11.82
CA ASN A 233 -15.86 -3.25 12.39
C ASN A 233 -14.79 -3.45 11.31
N GLN A 234 -15.14 -4.07 10.18
CA GLN A 234 -14.23 -4.20 9.03
C GLN A 234 -13.82 -2.85 8.46
N LEU A 235 -14.77 -1.93 8.26
CA LEU A 235 -14.48 -0.57 7.77
C LEU A 235 -13.62 0.24 8.75
N ASN A 236 -13.82 0.09 10.05
CA ASN A 236 -12.98 0.73 11.06
C ASN A 236 -11.56 0.16 11.06
N GLU A 237 -11.42 -1.16 10.93
CA GLU A 237 -10.11 -1.82 10.86
C GLU A 237 -9.34 -1.43 9.59
N GLU A 238 -10.03 -1.31 8.44
CA GLU A 238 -9.46 -0.75 7.22
C GLU A 238 -9.04 0.72 7.40
N LEU A 239 -9.87 1.53 8.07
CA LEU A 239 -9.55 2.94 8.35
C LEU A 239 -8.32 3.08 9.25
N ASP A 240 -8.20 2.25 10.28
CA ASP A 240 -7.05 2.25 11.19
C ASP A 240 -5.78 1.82 10.47
N GLN A 241 -5.84 0.82 9.59
CA GLN A 241 -4.72 0.45 8.71
C GLN A 241 -4.29 1.61 7.80
N LYS A 242 -5.24 2.38 7.26
CA LYS A 242 -4.92 3.54 6.41
C LYS A 242 -4.34 4.70 7.21
N ASN A 243 -4.81 4.94 8.44
CA ASN A 243 -4.24 5.96 9.33
C ASN A 243 -2.80 5.58 9.75
N GLN A 244 -2.56 4.31 10.07
CA GLN A 244 -1.21 3.86 10.41
C GLN A 244 -0.24 4.00 9.23
N ALA A 245 -0.68 3.68 8.01
CA ALA A 245 0.12 3.92 6.80
C ALA A 245 0.38 5.42 6.55
N LEU A 246 -0.55 6.31 6.91
CA LEU A 246 -0.35 7.76 6.83
C LEU A 246 0.69 8.24 7.85
N ASP A 247 0.62 7.75 9.09
CA ASP A 247 1.59 8.08 10.15
C ASP A 247 3.00 7.61 9.79
N ASP A 248 3.15 6.43 9.19
CA ASP A 248 4.44 5.93 8.69
C ASP A 248 5.04 6.86 7.63
N VAL A 249 4.21 7.33 6.68
CA VAL A 249 4.64 8.28 5.64
C VAL A 249 5.02 9.63 6.23
N LEU A 250 4.29 10.12 7.24
CA LEU A 250 4.63 11.35 7.96
C LEU A 250 5.97 11.21 8.72
N GLY A 251 6.24 10.02 9.29
CA GLY A 251 7.52 9.71 9.92
C GLY A 251 8.70 9.78 8.93
N VAL A 252 8.56 9.15 7.76
CA VAL A 252 9.57 9.21 6.68
C VAL A 252 9.78 10.65 6.22
N LEU A 253 8.71 11.44 6.09
CA LEU A 253 8.83 12.85 5.69
C LEU A 253 9.57 13.68 6.72
N ALA A 254 9.31 13.47 8.02
CA ALA A 254 10.02 14.15 9.09
C ALA A 254 11.52 13.82 9.07
N GLN A 255 11.87 12.56 8.80
CA GLN A 255 13.27 12.14 8.66
C GLN A 255 13.96 12.81 7.46
N ILE A 256 13.34 12.78 6.28
CA ILE A 256 13.88 13.44 5.08
C ILE A 256 14.07 14.95 5.32
N LYS A 257 13.15 15.58 6.06
CA LYS A 257 13.26 16.99 6.43
C LYS A 257 14.45 17.26 7.35
N ALA A 258 14.66 16.42 8.37
CA ALA A 258 15.81 16.55 9.27
C ALA A 258 17.15 16.35 8.51
N GLU A 259 17.21 15.37 7.60
CA GLU A 259 18.37 15.16 6.73
C GLU A 259 18.62 16.37 5.82
N LYS A 260 17.56 16.95 5.23
CA LYS A 260 17.68 18.18 4.44
C LYS A 260 18.21 19.35 5.27
N ASP A 261 17.65 19.59 6.45
CA ASP A 261 18.07 20.68 7.32
C ASP A 261 19.55 20.53 7.73
N SER A 262 20.04 19.28 7.88
CA SER A 262 21.46 19.00 8.10
C SER A 262 22.35 19.33 6.89
N VAL A 263 21.88 19.08 5.67
CA VAL A 263 22.59 19.44 4.43
C VAL A 263 22.59 20.94 4.21
N ASP A 264 21.48 21.62 4.48
CA ASP A 264 21.38 23.09 4.39
C ASP A 264 22.36 23.77 5.37
N ALA A 265 22.55 23.20 6.56
CA ALA A 265 23.55 23.67 7.53
C ALA A 265 25.01 23.52 7.03
N LEU A 266 25.28 22.54 6.16
CA LEU A 266 26.61 22.30 5.58
C LEU A 266 26.91 23.17 4.35
N MET A 267 25.91 23.83 3.75
CA MET A 267 26.16 24.70 2.59
C MET A 267 27.06 25.90 2.93
N GLN A 268 26.80 26.57 4.05
CA GLN A 268 27.54 27.79 4.41
C GLN A 268 29.04 27.52 4.68
N PRO A 269 29.41 26.46 5.43
CA PRO A 269 30.81 26.05 5.58
C PRO A 269 31.48 25.69 4.25
N VAL A 270 30.78 25.00 3.35
CA VAL A 270 31.31 24.62 2.03
C VAL A 270 31.55 25.85 1.15
N GLU A 271 30.64 26.82 1.13
CA GLU A 271 30.83 28.09 0.42
C GLU A 271 31.99 28.90 1.01
N THR A 272 32.18 28.85 2.33
CA THR A 272 33.32 29.49 2.99
C THR A 272 34.64 28.81 2.63
N ALA A 273 34.66 27.47 2.60
CA ALA A 273 35.82 26.69 2.20
C ALA A 273 36.21 26.95 0.73
N ASP A 274 35.24 27.02 -0.19
CA ASP A 274 35.46 27.38 -1.60
C ASP A 274 36.06 28.80 -1.72
N ARG A 275 35.56 29.76 -0.94
CA ARG A 275 36.11 31.12 -0.92
C ARG A 275 37.55 31.16 -0.41
N LEU A 276 37.84 30.50 0.72
CA LEU A 276 39.19 30.43 1.27
C LEU A 276 40.17 29.72 0.32
N PHE A 277 39.71 28.68 -0.38
CA PHE A 277 40.51 27.99 -1.38
C PHE A 277 40.84 28.90 -2.57
N GLN A 278 39.90 29.70 -3.05
CA GLN A 278 40.14 30.72 -4.09
C GLN A 278 41.15 31.77 -3.62
N GLU A 279 41.07 32.22 -2.36
CA GLU A 279 42.06 33.13 -1.76
C GLU A 279 43.45 32.48 -1.69
N ILE A 280 43.55 31.20 -1.30
CA ILE A 280 44.82 30.45 -1.27
C ILE A 280 45.44 30.32 -2.67
N GLN A 281 44.63 30.09 -3.72
CA GLN A 281 45.14 30.03 -5.10
C GLN A 281 45.69 31.38 -5.57
N VAL A 282 45.03 32.49 -5.21
CA VAL A 282 45.52 33.84 -5.52
C VAL A 282 46.84 34.11 -4.79
N LEU A 283 46.92 33.74 -3.51
CA LEU A 283 48.15 33.88 -2.71
C LEU A 283 49.30 33.00 -3.25
N HIS A 284 49.03 31.77 -3.68
CA HIS A 284 50.05 30.91 -4.31
C HIS A 284 50.63 31.52 -5.59
N ARG A 285 49.79 32.13 -6.44
CA ARG A 285 50.30 32.85 -7.63
C ARG A 285 51.17 34.04 -7.24
N GLN A 286 50.78 34.79 -6.21
CA GLN A 286 51.58 35.90 -5.70
C GLN A 286 52.91 35.46 -5.10
N VAL A 287 52.95 34.30 -4.41
CA VAL A 287 54.17 33.70 -3.90
C VAL A 287 55.07 33.24 -5.05
N GLY A 288 54.52 32.56 -6.06
CA GLY A 288 55.29 32.19 -7.26
C GLY A 288 55.88 33.40 -7.99
N ASP A 289 55.13 34.50 -8.11
CA ASP A 289 55.61 35.76 -8.69
C ASP A 289 56.71 36.44 -7.83
N LEU A 290 56.70 36.22 -6.52
CA LEU A 290 57.72 36.72 -5.58
C LEU A 290 58.98 35.83 -5.58
N GLU A 291 58.82 34.52 -5.65
CA GLU A 291 59.90 33.55 -5.81
C GLU A 291 60.64 33.78 -7.14
N CYS A 292 59.92 34.02 -8.23
CA CYS A 292 60.52 34.38 -9.52
C CYS A 292 61.31 35.70 -9.49
N LYS A 293 61.02 36.61 -8.55
CA LYS A 293 61.75 37.87 -8.34
C LYS A 293 62.98 37.71 -7.45
N LEU A 294 63.04 36.67 -6.63
CA LEU A 294 64.13 36.42 -5.69
C LEU A 294 65.23 35.50 -6.26
N ASP A 295 64.97 34.78 -7.36
CA ASP A 295 65.88 33.79 -7.94
C ASP A 295 67.06 34.35 -8.77
N VAL A 296 67.30 35.67 -8.74
CA VAL A 296 68.41 36.30 -9.49
C VAL A 296 69.68 36.49 -8.64
N GLN A 297 69.64 36.27 -7.33
CA GLN A 297 70.83 36.47 -6.49
C GLN A 297 70.92 35.45 -5.36
N ALA A 298 71.67 34.36 -5.61
CA ALA A 298 72.80 33.95 -4.77
C ALA A 298 73.06 32.45 -4.91
N GLN A 299 74.15 32.06 -5.59
CA GLN A 299 74.90 30.87 -5.18
C GLN A 299 76.40 31.13 -5.35
N GLY A 300 77.04 31.37 -4.20
CA GLY A 300 78.49 31.25 -4.04
C GLY A 300 78.90 29.78 -4.00
N ALA A 301 80.13 29.52 -4.46
CA ALA A 301 80.68 28.18 -4.65
C ALA A 301 80.69 27.34 -3.35
N LYS A 302 80.01 26.19 -3.37
CA LYS A 302 80.10 25.13 -2.37
C LYS A 302 81.24 24.15 -2.70
N SER A 303 81.75 23.48 -1.66
CA SER A 303 82.90 22.57 -1.75
C SER A 303 82.52 21.17 -2.28
N LEU A 304 83.49 20.45 -2.85
CA LEU A 304 83.27 19.15 -3.53
C LEU A 304 82.72 18.04 -2.61
N GLU A 305 83.05 18.07 -1.32
CA GLU A 305 82.55 17.11 -0.33
C GLU A 305 81.08 17.34 0.03
N GLU A 306 80.63 18.60 0.05
CA GLU A 306 79.22 18.93 0.23
C GLU A 306 78.40 18.45 -0.98
N ILE A 307 78.93 18.63 -2.20
CA ILE A 307 78.29 18.16 -3.44
C ILE A 307 78.13 16.63 -3.46
N LEU A 308 79.12 15.87 -3.00
CA LEU A 308 79.03 14.40 -2.95
C LEU A 308 78.03 13.93 -1.89
N SER A 309 77.92 14.64 -0.76
CA SER A 309 76.92 14.34 0.28
C SER A 309 75.49 14.69 -0.18
N GLU A 310 75.32 15.84 -0.83
CA GLU A 310 74.05 16.27 -1.44
C GLU A 310 73.62 15.29 -2.53
N LEU A 311 74.54 14.84 -3.39
CA LEU A 311 74.24 13.88 -4.46
C LEU A 311 73.78 12.53 -3.89
N LYS A 312 74.38 12.07 -2.79
CA LYS A 312 73.97 10.84 -2.08
C LYS A 312 72.61 10.97 -1.37
N THR A 313 72.27 12.17 -0.91
CA THR A 313 70.92 12.44 -0.37
C THR A 313 69.89 12.55 -1.50
N LEU A 314 70.25 13.17 -2.62
CA LEU A 314 69.40 13.32 -3.80
C LEU A 314 69.13 11.97 -4.49
N GLU A 315 70.08 11.04 -4.48
CA GLU A 315 69.85 9.68 -4.98
C GLU A 315 68.88 8.89 -4.10
N ARG A 316 68.92 9.09 -2.78
CA ARG A 316 67.96 8.49 -1.85
C ARG A 316 66.56 9.10 -1.99
N THR A 317 66.48 10.42 -2.11
CA THR A 317 65.18 11.07 -2.34
C THR A 317 64.60 10.68 -3.68
N ARG A 318 65.42 10.55 -4.74
CA ARG A 318 64.99 10.00 -6.04
C ARG A 318 64.44 8.58 -5.93
N GLY A 319 65.07 7.72 -5.12
CA GLY A 319 64.57 6.37 -4.86
C GLY A 319 63.20 6.38 -4.17
N ASN A 320 63.06 7.16 -3.10
CA ASN A 320 61.79 7.31 -2.39
C ASN A 320 60.68 7.89 -3.28
N LEU A 321 61.01 8.91 -4.09
CA LEU A 321 60.10 9.50 -5.06
C LEU A 321 59.67 8.50 -6.14
N ALA A 322 60.57 7.63 -6.59
CA ALA A 322 60.23 6.58 -7.55
C ALA A 322 59.25 5.56 -6.94
N ASP A 323 59.49 5.13 -5.70
CA ASP A 323 58.59 4.23 -4.97
C ASP A 323 57.22 4.88 -4.73
N ASP A 324 57.17 6.18 -4.43
CA ASP A 324 55.93 6.91 -4.24
C ASP A 324 55.17 7.14 -5.56
N VAL A 325 55.87 7.35 -6.68
CA VAL A 325 55.27 7.38 -8.02
C VAL A 325 54.63 6.04 -8.38
N ASP A 326 55.29 4.92 -8.06
CA ASP A 326 54.72 3.60 -8.33
C ASP A 326 53.50 3.30 -7.44
N LYS A 327 53.50 3.74 -6.17
CA LYS A 327 52.30 3.69 -5.32
C LYS A 327 51.15 4.53 -5.89
N LEU A 328 51.43 5.77 -6.28
CA LEU A 328 50.43 6.67 -6.87
C LEU A 328 49.84 6.12 -8.17
N ARG A 329 50.63 5.38 -8.97
CA ARG A 329 50.13 4.68 -10.16
C ARG A 329 49.19 3.52 -9.83
N VAL A 330 49.50 2.76 -8.78
CA VAL A 330 48.61 1.69 -8.28
C VAL A 330 47.30 2.29 -7.77
N ASP A 331 47.37 3.37 -7.01
CA ASP A 331 46.20 4.09 -6.49
C ASP A 331 45.38 4.71 -7.63
N GLN A 332 46.02 5.27 -8.66
CA GLN A 332 45.35 5.76 -9.86
C GLN A 332 44.56 4.65 -10.57
N LEU A 333 45.17 3.48 -10.77
CA LEU A 333 44.49 2.33 -11.39
C LEU A 333 43.32 1.83 -10.54
N ALA A 334 43.43 1.87 -9.21
CA ALA A 334 42.33 1.55 -8.31
C ALA A 334 41.18 2.56 -8.44
N MET A 335 41.51 3.86 -8.44
CA MET A 335 40.54 4.95 -8.62
C MET A 335 39.84 4.88 -9.97
N GLU A 336 40.54 4.60 -11.08
CA GLU A 336 39.95 4.43 -12.42
C GLU A 336 38.97 3.25 -12.47
N LYS A 337 39.28 2.15 -11.78
CA LYS A 337 38.39 1.00 -11.63
C LYS A 337 37.14 1.37 -10.83
N ASP A 338 37.30 2.09 -9.73
CA ASP A 338 36.18 2.54 -8.90
C ASP A 338 35.27 3.51 -9.67
N LEU A 339 35.85 4.44 -10.43
CA LEU A 339 35.14 5.37 -11.31
C LEU A 339 34.30 4.63 -12.35
N SER A 340 34.88 3.58 -12.96
CA SER A 340 34.17 2.72 -13.91
C SER A 340 32.99 1.99 -13.27
N THR A 341 33.15 1.48 -12.04
CA THR A 341 32.04 0.82 -11.31
C THR A 341 30.95 1.80 -10.90
N LEU A 342 31.31 3.01 -10.46
CA LEU A 342 30.38 4.07 -10.14
C LEU A 342 29.59 4.52 -11.37
N GLN A 343 30.24 4.58 -12.53
CA GLN A 343 29.59 4.94 -13.80
C GLN A 343 28.58 3.88 -14.25
N LEU A 344 28.90 2.59 -14.10
CA LEU A 344 27.94 1.49 -14.34
C LEU A 344 26.75 1.56 -13.37
N ARG A 345 27.00 1.81 -12.08
CA ARG A 345 25.95 1.96 -11.07
C ARG A 345 25.06 3.17 -11.34
N TRP A 346 25.64 4.29 -11.77
CA TRP A 346 24.91 5.48 -12.18
C TRP A 346 23.99 5.21 -13.38
N ASN A 347 24.51 4.52 -14.40
CA ASN A 347 23.71 4.13 -15.58
C ASN A 347 22.52 3.24 -15.19
N SER A 348 22.74 2.26 -14.31
CA SER A 348 21.67 1.37 -13.81
C SER A 348 20.58 2.15 -13.05
N VAL A 349 20.97 3.04 -12.12
CA VAL A 349 20.02 3.87 -11.37
C VAL A 349 19.26 4.84 -12.29
N ARG A 350 19.92 5.37 -13.32
CA ARG A 350 19.30 6.23 -14.33
C ARG A 350 18.25 5.47 -15.16
N GLU A 351 18.51 4.23 -15.55
CA GLU A 351 17.52 3.39 -16.24
C GLU A 351 16.30 3.12 -15.37
N GLU A 352 16.51 2.78 -14.08
CA GLU A 352 15.40 2.58 -13.13
C GLU A 352 14.59 3.87 -12.94
N LYS A 353 15.24 5.04 -12.85
CA LYS A 353 14.54 6.34 -12.81
C LYS A 353 13.63 6.54 -14.03
N ILE A 354 14.10 6.20 -15.23
CA ILE A 354 13.29 6.32 -16.46
C ILE A 354 12.11 5.35 -16.43
N LYS A 355 12.31 4.10 -15.98
CA LYS A 355 11.22 3.13 -15.82
C LYS A 355 10.15 3.65 -14.85
N VAL A 356 10.56 4.16 -13.69
CA VAL A 356 9.64 4.74 -12.69
C VAL A 356 8.89 5.94 -13.27
N ALA A 357 9.58 6.84 -13.98
CA ALA A 357 8.94 7.99 -14.63
C ALA A 357 7.88 7.57 -15.66
N ASN A 358 8.16 6.53 -16.45
CA ASN A 358 7.18 5.98 -17.41
C ASN A 358 5.99 5.35 -16.69
N THR A 359 6.21 4.61 -15.60
CA THR A 359 5.09 4.05 -14.80
C THR A 359 4.23 5.14 -14.17
N LEU A 360 4.83 6.23 -13.70
CA LEU A 360 4.10 7.37 -13.15
C LEU A 360 3.24 8.06 -14.23
N SER A 361 3.77 8.20 -15.45
CA SER A 361 3.00 8.73 -16.58
C SER A 361 1.79 7.85 -16.92
N ASN A 362 1.97 6.52 -16.90
CA ASN A 362 0.87 5.58 -17.12
C ASN A 362 -0.20 5.65 -16.01
N ILE A 363 0.20 5.84 -14.75
CA ILE A 363 -0.73 6.01 -13.63
C ILE A 363 -1.55 7.29 -13.81
N LYS A 364 -0.92 8.41 -14.15
CA LYS A 364 -1.63 9.67 -14.43
C LYS A 364 -2.67 9.53 -15.54
N ARG A 365 -2.31 8.84 -16.63
CA ARG A 365 -3.26 8.57 -17.72
C ARG A 365 -4.45 7.72 -17.25
N ALA A 366 -4.22 6.74 -16.38
CA ALA A 366 -5.30 5.92 -15.81
C ALA A 366 -6.18 6.72 -14.84
N GLU A 367 -5.62 7.67 -14.08
CA GLU A 367 -6.39 8.59 -13.24
C GLU A 367 -7.30 9.49 -14.10
N GLU A 368 -6.77 10.08 -15.18
CA GLU A 368 -7.55 10.87 -16.14
C GLU A 368 -8.66 10.07 -16.86
N GLU A 369 -8.46 8.77 -17.05
CA GLU A 369 -9.46 7.87 -17.64
C GLU A 369 -10.55 7.50 -16.62
N LEU A 370 -10.18 7.32 -15.34
CA LEU A 370 -11.13 7.11 -14.25
C LEU A 370 -12.03 8.34 -14.02
N ASP A 371 -11.47 9.54 -14.08
CA ASP A 371 -12.25 10.78 -13.96
C ASP A 371 -13.29 10.88 -15.09
N ARG A 372 -12.89 10.61 -16.33
CA ARG A 372 -13.82 10.57 -17.49
C ARG A 372 -14.92 9.54 -17.32
N LEU A 373 -14.58 8.31 -16.90
CA LEU A 373 -15.57 7.28 -16.64
C LEU A 373 -16.52 7.66 -15.49
N GLY A 374 -16.04 8.42 -14.50
CA GLY A 374 -16.87 8.99 -13.43
C GLY A 374 -17.89 10.01 -13.95
N GLU A 375 -17.48 10.88 -14.87
CA GLU A 375 -18.36 11.83 -15.54
C GLU A 375 -19.41 11.11 -16.41
N GLU A 376 -19.00 10.12 -17.21
CA GLU A 376 -19.90 9.30 -18.03
C GLU A 376 -20.92 8.55 -17.18
N LYS A 377 -20.49 7.94 -16.07
CA LYS A 377 -21.39 7.26 -15.13
C LYS A 377 -22.43 8.23 -14.56
N SER A 378 -22.00 9.43 -14.16
CA SER A 378 -22.90 10.45 -13.62
C SER A 378 -23.95 10.90 -14.65
N GLN A 379 -23.55 11.01 -15.92
CA GLN A 379 -24.47 11.31 -17.02
C GLN A 379 -25.49 10.18 -17.23
N VAL A 380 -25.05 8.92 -17.24
CA VAL A 380 -25.95 7.76 -17.37
C VAL A 380 -26.93 7.66 -16.20
N GLU A 381 -26.51 7.99 -14.98
CA GLU A 381 -27.40 8.03 -13.81
C GLU A 381 -28.48 9.12 -13.94
N LEU A 382 -28.13 10.29 -14.50
CA LEU A 382 -29.08 11.35 -14.83
C LEU A 382 -30.09 10.90 -15.89
N ASP A 383 -29.61 10.27 -16.97
CA ASP A 383 -30.47 9.75 -18.03
C ASP A 383 -31.42 8.66 -17.52
N LEU A 384 -30.95 7.77 -16.64
CA LEU A 384 -31.77 6.77 -15.97
C LEU A 384 -32.88 7.40 -15.11
N LYS A 385 -32.59 8.49 -14.38
CA LYS A 385 -33.60 9.23 -13.63
C LYS A 385 -34.66 9.82 -14.55
N HIS A 386 -34.25 10.48 -15.63
CA HIS A 386 -35.18 11.05 -16.61
C HIS A 386 -36.07 9.98 -17.28
N LEU A 387 -35.49 8.83 -17.64
CA LEU A 387 -36.26 7.70 -18.19
C LEU A 387 -37.24 7.11 -17.17
N THR A 388 -36.84 7.03 -15.90
CA THR A 388 -37.71 6.55 -14.81
C THR A 388 -38.88 7.49 -14.57
N GLU A 389 -38.64 8.80 -14.60
CA GLU A 389 -39.69 9.83 -14.50
C GLU A 389 -40.66 9.76 -15.69
N ALA A 390 -40.16 9.49 -16.90
CA ALA A 390 -40.98 9.33 -18.11
C ALA A 390 -41.83 8.05 -18.13
N LEU A 391 -41.41 6.98 -17.45
CA LEU A 391 -42.18 5.72 -17.36
C LEU A 391 -43.49 5.88 -16.57
N GLY A 392 -43.56 6.82 -15.62
CA GLY A 392 -44.75 7.12 -14.83
C GLY A 392 -45.99 7.48 -15.68
N PRO A 393 -45.95 8.54 -16.50
CA PRO A 393 -47.07 8.92 -17.37
C PRO A 393 -47.40 7.86 -18.43
N LEU A 394 -46.40 7.22 -19.04
CA LEU A 394 -46.61 6.13 -20.01
C LEU A 394 -47.33 4.92 -19.40
N SER A 395 -47.00 4.55 -18.17
CA SER A 395 -47.68 3.46 -17.44
C SER A 395 -49.14 3.80 -17.14
N LYS A 396 -49.43 5.06 -16.79
CA LYS A 396 -50.80 5.55 -16.60
C LYS A 396 -51.60 5.53 -17.90
N GLU A 397 -51.00 5.91 -19.02
CA GLU A 397 -51.62 5.88 -20.35
C GLU A 397 -51.92 4.44 -20.81
N LYS A 398 -50.95 3.53 -20.64
CA LYS A 398 -51.15 2.10 -20.90
C LYS A 398 -52.33 1.52 -20.09
N LYS A 399 -52.44 1.89 -18.81
CA LYS A 399 -53.55 1.44 -17.96
C LYS A 399 -54.90 1.96 -18.45
N LYS A 400 -54.99 3.23 -18.84
CA LYS A 400 -56.21 3.80 -19.44
C LYS A 400 -56.62 3.07 -20.73
N LEU A 401 -55.67 2.85 -21.65
CA LEU A 401 -55.92 2.12 -22.89
C LEU A 401 -56.38 0.68 -22.65
N LEU A 402 -55.84 0.01 -21.62
CA LEU A 402 -56.26 -1.34 -21.24
C LEU A 402 -57.67 -1.35 -20.65
N ASP A 403 -57.99 -0.37 -19.80
CA ASP A 403 -59.34 -0.21 -19.23
C ASP A 403 -60.37 0.08 -20.36
N ASP A 404 -60.00 0.91 -21.35
CA ASP A 404 -60.82 1.21 -22.52
C ASP A 404 -61.02 -0.03 -23.42
N TYR A 405 -59.97 -0.84 -23.64
CA TYR A 405 -60.04 -2.10 -24.39
C TYR A 405 -61.00 -3.09 -23.71
N ASN A 406 -60.85 -3.32 -22.41
CA ASN A 406 -61.70 -4.23 -21.65
C ASN A 406 -63.17 -3.77 -21.68
N ASN A 407 -63.42 -2.46 -21.60
CA ASN A 407 -64.76 -1.90 -21.73
C ASN A 407 -65.36 -2.13 -23.12
N LEU A 408 -64.55 -2.06 -24.18
CA LEU A 408 -65.00 -2.31 -25.54
C LEU A 408 -65.31 -3.79 -25.79
N GLU A 409 -64.48 -4.69 -25.23
CA GLU A 409 -64.70 -6.14 -25.30
C GLU A 409 -66.00 -6.56 -24.63
N VAL A 410 -66.31 -5.99 -23.44
CA VAL A 410 -67.58 -6.24 -22.76
C VAL A 410 -68.78 -5.78 -23.60
N LYS A 411 -68.70 -4.59 -24.23
CA LYS A 411 -69.77 -4.09 -25.12
C LYS A 411 -69.96 -4.97 -26.34
N LEU A 412 -68.87 -5.41 -26.97
CA LEU A 412 -68.93 -6.27 -28.15
C LEU A 412 -69.57 -7.63 -27.81
N ASN A 413 -69.21 -8.22 -26.65
CA ASN A 413 -69.82 -9.46 -26.19
C ASN A 413 -71.33 -9.30 -25.90
N GLN A 414 -71.75 -8.17 -25.33
CA GLN A 414 -73.18 -7.87 -25.13
C GLN A 414 -73.93 -7.75 -26.46
N GLU A 415 -73.35 -7.12 -27.48
CA GLU A 415 -73.95 -7.04 -28.82
C GLU A 415 -74.09 -8.43 -29.47
N TYR A 416 -73.08 -9.30 -29.33
CA TYR A 416 -73.16 -10.67 -29.82
C TYR A 416 -74.24 -11.49 -29.13
N GLU A 417 -74.40 -11.36 -27.80
CA GLU A 417 -75.49 -12.05 -27.07
C GLU A 417 -76.88 -11.56 -27.53
N LEU A 418 -77.07 -10.24 -27.68
CA LEU A 418 -78.31 -9.67 -28.20
C LEU A 418 -78.63 -10.19 -29.61
N GLN A 419 -77.62 -10.27 -30.48
CA GLN A 419 -77.79 -10.77 -31.83
C GLN A 419 -78.12 -12.28 -31.85
N ALA A 420 -77.50 -13.08 -30.98
CA ALA A 420 -77.83 -14.49 -30.80
C ALA A 420 -79.28 -14.67 -30.30
N ASP A 421 -79.76 -13.81 -29.41
CA ASP A 421 -81.15 -13.83 -28.93
C ASP A 421 -82.17 -13.46 -30.02
N HIS A 422 -81.81 -12.53 -30.91
CA HIS A 422 -82.62 -12.23 -32.09
C HIS A 422 -82.68 -13.43 -33.05
N TYR A 423 -81.54 -14.08 -33.31
CA TYR A 423 -81.49 -15.27 -34.15
C TYR A 423 -82.33 -16.42 -33.58
N ARG A 424 -82.23 -16.68 -32.27
CA ARG A 424 -83.05 -17.69 -31.57
C ARG A 424 -84.55 -17.44 -31.69
N ARG A 425 -85.00 -16.19 -31.54
CA ARG A 425 -86.42 -15.81 -31.70
C ARG A 425 -86.92 -16.03 -33.12
N ASN A 426 -86.16 -15.57 -34.13
CA ASN A 426 -86.53 -15.76 -35.53
C ASN A 426 -86.56 -17.24 -35.92
N GLN A 427 -85.66 -18.06 -35.38
CA GLN A 427 -85.65 -19.50 -35.62
C GLN A 427 -86.90 -20.18 -35.06
N GLN A 428 -87.32 -19.80 -33.84
CA GLN A 428 -88.57 -20.30 -33.25
C GLN A 428 -89.80 -19.93 -34.09
N GLU A 429 -89.85 -18.72 -34.66
CA GLU A 429 -90.93 -18.31 -35.57
C GLU A 429 -90.95 -19.18 -36.85
N ILE A 430 -89.79 -19.46 -37.44
CA ILE A 430 -89.68 -20.35 -38.62
C ILE A 430 -90.20 -21.76 -38.30
N ASP A 431 -89.81 -22.31 -37.15
CA ASP A 431 -90.23 -23.66 -36.75
C ASP A 431 -91.76 -23.73 -36.54
N THR A 432 -92.38 -22.67 -36.01
CA THR A 432 -93.86 -22.60 -35.91
C THR A 432 -94.55 -22.54 -37.27
N LEU A 433 -93.99 -21.82 -38.25
CA LEU A 433 -94.54 -21.76 -39.61
C LEU A 433 -94.41 -23.12 -40.34
N LEU A 434 -93.32 -23.84 -40.13
CA LEU A 434 -93.11 -25.18 -40.69
C LEU A 434 -94.11 -26.20 -40.12
N ALA A 435 -94.43 -26.11 -38.83
CA ALA A 435 -95.47 -26.93 -38.21
C ALA A 435 -96.85 -26.67 -38.84
N MET A 436 -97.21 -25.41 -39.10
CA MET A 436 -98.45 -25.08 -39.82
C MET A 436 -98.46 -25.64 -41.25
N PHE A 437 -97.34 -25.59 -41.97
CA PHE A 437 -97.23 -26.17 -43.32
C PHE A 437 -97.42 -27.68 -43.35
N SER A 438 -96.99 -28.40 -42.32
CA SER A 438 -97.17 -29.85 -42.22
C SER A 438 -98.65 -30.25 -42.13
N THR A 439 -99.47 -29.45 -41.44
CA THR A 439 -100.93 -29.69 -41.32
C THR A 439 -101.68 -29.46 -42.65
N ILE A 440 -101.20 -28.56 -43.51
CA ILE A 440 -101.74 -28.34 -44.85
C ILE A 440 -101.43 -29.52 -45.78
N LYS A 441 -100.27 -30.15 -45.60
CA LYS A 441 -99.80 -31.30 -46.41
C LYS A 441 -100.51 -32.62 -46.08
N GLU A 442 -101.13 -32.73 -44.91
CA GLU A 442 -101.92 -33.90 -44.51
C GLU A 442 -103.32 -33.93 -45.14
N TYR A 443 -103.85 -32.79 -45.61
CA TYR A 443 -105.17 -32.70 -46.25
C TYR A 443 -105.18 -33.13 -47.74
N ASP A 444 -104.01 -33.11 -48.41
CA ASP A 444 -103.87 -33.37 -49.85
C ASP A 444 -103.63 -34.87 -50.19
N ASN A 445 -103.47 -35.73 -49.18
CA ASN A 445 -103.01 -37.11 -49.34
C ASN A 445 -104.10 -38.21 -49.21
N LEU A 446 -105.39 -37.89 -49.36
CA LEU A 446 -106.48 -38.90 -49.40
C LEU A 446 -107.20 -38.93 -50.76
N ASN A 447 -106.64 -39.75 -51.64
CA ASN A 447 -106.98 -39.92 -53.06
C ASN A 447 -108.11 -40.98 -53.30
N LYS A 448 -108.92 -40.83 -54.37
CA LYS A 448 -109.70 -41.90 -55.04
C LYS A 448 -109.76 -41.57 -56.54
N GLY A 449 -109.42 -42.44 -57.49
CA GLY A 449 -109.77 -43.87 -57.56
C GLY A 449 -110.73 -44.18 -58.71
N GLU A 450 -110.72 -43.40 -59.78
CA GLU A 450 -111.45 -43.65 -61.03
C GLU A 450 -110.55 -43.21 -62.20
N LYS A 451 -110.31 -43.91 -63.31
CA LYS A 451 -110.77 -45.16 -63.91
C LYS A 451 -109.75 -45.39 -65.04
N LEU A 452 -108.80 -46.32 -64.95
CA LEU A 452 -108.98 -47.74 -65.28
C LEU A 452 -109.69 -48.04 -66.63
N LYS A 453 -109.79 -47.08 -67.57
CA LYS A 453 -110.44 -47.31 -68.89
C LYS A 453 -109.56 -47.14 -70.13
N ALA A 454 -108.37 -46.54 -70.08
CA ALA A 454 -107.57 -46.33 -71.30
C ALA A 454 -106.54 -47.44 -71.59
N LEU A 455 -106.39 -48.42 -70.69
CA LEU A 455 -105.51 -49.59 -70.84
C LEU A 455 -106.01 -50.64 -71.85
N GLN A 456 -107.10 -50.38 -72.57
CA GLN A 456 -107.68 -51.31 -73.54
C GLN A 456 -107.32 -51.03 -75.01
N GLU A 457 -106.67 -49.90 -75.34
CA GLU A 457 -106.47 -49.53 -76.76
C GLU A 457 -105.06 -49.81 -77.32
N LYS A 458 -104.02 -49.80 -76.48
CA LYS A 458 -102.60 -49.91 -76.89
C LYS A 458 -102.10 -51.24 -77.48
N GLN A 459 -102.84 -52.32 -77.22
CA GLN A 459 -102.42 -53.72 -77.45
C GLN A 459 -102.15 -54.06 -78.92
N THR A 460 -102.55 -53.18 -79.84
CA THR A 460 -102.30 -53.25 -81.27
C THR A 460 -100.91 -52.74 -81.69
N LEU A 461 -100.14 -52.11 -80.79
CA LEU A 461 -98.80 -51.58 -81.08
C LEU A 461 -97.70 -52.65 -81.05
N SER A 462 -97.90 -53.76 -80.34
CA SER A 462 -96.89 -54.83 -80.20
C SER A 462 -96.56 -55.58 -81.49
N GLU A 463 -97.37 -55.43 -82.54
CA GLU A 463 -97.05 -55.95 -83.88
C GLU A 463 -96.03 -55.06 -84.64
N SER A 464 -95.84 -53.80 -84.22
CA SER A 464 -94.78 -52.91 -84.72
C SER A 464 -93.40 -53.16 -84.07
N GLU A 465 -93.36 -53.93 -82.97
CA GLU A 465 -92.16 -54.17 -82.17
C GLU A 465 -91.17 -55.16 -82.83
N LEU A 466 -91.63 -55.96 -83.81
CA LEU A 466 -90.77 -56.91 -84.53
C LEU A 466 -89.86 -56.24 -85.59
N GLN A 467 -90.30 -55.15 -86.22
CA GLN A 467 -89.48 -54.33 -87.13
C GLN A 467 -88.52 -53.39 -86.36
N SER A 468 -88.83 -53.08 -85.11
CA SER A 468 -87.95 -52.33 -84.20
C SER A 468 -86.72 -53.16 -83.77
N CYS A 469 -86.80 -54.49 -83.72
CA CYS A 469 -85.70 -55.33 -83.25
C CYS A 469 -84.49 -55.35 -84.22
N GLU A 470 -84.69 -55.20 -85.53
CA GLU A 470 -83.61 -55.13 -86.52
C GLU A 470 -82.88 -53.77 -86.52
N THR A 471 -83.61 -52.67 -86.30
CA THR A 471 -83.02 -51.33 -86.12
C THR A 471 -82.29 -51.21 -84.77
N ARG A 472 -82.75 -51.93 -83.75
CA ARG A 472 -82.15 -51.97 -82.41
C ARG A 472 -80.80 -52.69 -82.36
N MET A 473 -80.58 -53.70 -83.20
CA MET A 473 -79.27 -54.37 -83.30
C MET A 473 -78.15 -53.43 -83.80
N ASN A 474 -78.48 -52.57 -84.77
CA ASN A 474 -77.53 -51.59 -85.32
C ASN A 474 -77.34 -50.37 -84.40
N GLU A 475 -78.37 -49.96 -83.64
CA GLU A 475 -78.24 -48.93 -82.59
C GLU A 475 -77.40 -49.43 -81.40
N LEU A 476 -77.50 -50.72 -81.02
CA LEU A 476 -76.70 -51.33 -79.94
C LEU A 476 -75.19 -51.35 -80.25
N LEU A 477 -74.80 -51.56 -81.51
CA LEU A 477 -73.38 -51.45 -81.92
C LEU A 477 -72.87 -49.99 -81.84
N ARG A 478 -73.74 -49.01 -82.11
CA ARG A 478 -73.42 -47.58 -82.00
C ARG A 478 -73.41 -47.10 -80.54
N GLU A 479 -74.26 -47.67 -79.69
CA GLU A 479 -74.23 -47.46 -78.24
C GLU A 479 -73.01 -48.11 -77.58
N LEU A 480 -72.50 -49.23 -78.12
CA LEU A 480 -71.27 -49.86 -77.66
C LEU A 480 -70.03 -48.97 -77.91
N ASP A 481 -69.93 -48.33 -79.08
CA ASP A 481 -68.86 -47.36 -79.37
C ASP A 481 -69.02 -46.06 -78.55
N LYS A 482 -70.24 -45.54 -78.36
CA LYS A 482 -70.50 -44.41 -77.45
C LYS A 482 -70.18 -44.72 -75.99
N SER A 483 -70.47 -45.93 -75.51
CA SER A 483 -70.15 -46.38 -74.15
C SER A 483 -68.64 -46.56 -73.94
N ARG A 484 -67.91 -46.91 -75.02
CA ARG A 484 -66.45 -47.01 -75.02
C ARG A 484 -65.78 -45.64 -74.96
N ASP A 485 -66.31 -44.64 -75.68
CA ASP A 485 -65.85 -43.25 -75.61
C ASP A 485 -66.21 -42.57 -74.28
N LEU A 486 -67.38 -42.85 -73.71
CA LEU A 486 -67.76 -42.41 -72.37
C LEU A 486 -66.87 -43.02 -71.28
N SER A 487 -66.46 -44.29 -71.40
CA SER A 487 -65.53 -44.93 -70.47
C SER A 487 -64.12 -44.32 -70.54
N ARG A 488 -63.69 -43.89 -71.73
CA ARG A 488 -62.39 -43.23 -71.93
C ARG A 488 -62.37 -41.81 -71.32
N ASN A 489 -63.46 -41.07 -71.45
CA ASN A 489 -63.63 -39.75 -70.83
C ASN A 489 -63.84 -39.82 -69.31
N GLN A 490 -64.37 -40.93 -68.78
CA GLN A 490 -64.53 -41.14 -67.34
C GLN A 490 -63.19 -41.27 -66.60
N ALA A 491 -62.17 -41.84 -67.24
CA ALA A 491 -60.82 -41.93 -66.69
C ALA A 491 -60.14 -40.55 -66.63
N GLU A 492 -60.31 -39.73 -67.66
CA GLU A 492 -59.74 -38.37 -67.72
C GLU A 492 -60.48 -37.40 -66.79
N LEU A 493 -61.80 -37.53 -66.67
CA LEU A 493 -62.59 -36.76 -65.70
C LEU A 493 -62.29 -37.17 -64.26
N ARG A 494 -62.11 -38.47 -63.96
CA ARG A 494 -61.63 -38.93 -62.66
C ARG A 494 -60.26 -38.36 -62.34
N ARG A 495 -59.31 -38.45 -63.29
CA ARG A 495 -57.96 -37.88 -63.10
C ARG A 495 -58.01 -36.38 -62.81
N ASN A 496 -58.81 -35.61 -63.57
CA ASN A 496 -58.97 -34.18 -63.33
C ASN A 496 -59.65 -33.86 -62.00
N ILE A 497 -60.60 -34.67 -61.54
CA ILE A 497 -61.24 -34.49 -60.23
C ILE A 497 -60.28 -34.86 -59.11
N GLU A 498 -59.51 -35.94 -59.25
CA GLU A 498 -58.46 -36.36 -58.31
C GLU A 498 -57.38 -35.28 -58.20
N GLU A 499 -56.87 -34.80 -59.33
CA GLU A 499 -55.88 -33.71 -59.41
C GLU A 499 -56.42 -32.41 -58.82
N ASN A 500 -57.71 -32.07 -59.03
CA ASN A 500 -58.32 -30.88 -58.42
C ASN A 500 -58.56 -31.04 -56.92
N LEU A 501 -58.92 -32.24 -56.45
CA LEU A 501 -59.04 -32.54 -55.02
C LEU A 501 -57.69 -32.51 -54.34
N GLU A 502 -56.66 -33.04 -54.97
CA GLU A 502 -55.28 -33.02 -54.49
C GLU A 502 -54.72 -31.60 -54.50
N TYR A 503 -54.97 -30.81 -55.55
CA TYR A 503 -54.66 -29.38 -55.58
C TYR A 503 -55.35 -28.61 -54.45
N ARG A 504 -56.63 -28.88 -54.15
CA ARG A 504 -57.34 -28.23 -53.04
C ARG A 504 -56.81 -28.67 -51.67
N LYS A 505 -56.43 -29.94 -51.52
CA LYS A 505 -55.77 -30.43 -50.29
C LYS A 505 -54.39 -29.79 -50.11
N LEU A 506 -53.55 -29.78 -51.14
CA LEU A 506 -52.25 -29.11 -51.10
C LEU A 506 -52.41 -27.61 -50.84
N LYS A 507 -53.37 -26.95 -51.48
CA LYS A 507 -53.64 -25.53 -51.26
C LYS A 507 -54.08 -25.26 -49.82
N ALA A 508 -54.98 -26.07 -49.27
CA ALA A 508 -55.37 -25.95 -47.87
C ALA A 508 -54.20 -26.22 -46.91
N GLN A 509 -53.33 -27.18 -47.22
CA GLN A 509 -52.10 -27.44 -46.47
C GLN A 509 -51.10 -26.28 -46.57
N VAL A 510 -50.96 -25.69 -47.75
CA VAL A 510 -50.14 -24.49 -47.95
C VAL A 510 -50.72 -23.33 -47.16
N ASP A 511 -52.03 -23.08 -47.24
CA ASP A 511 -52.69 -21.99 -46.50
C ASP A 511 -52.63 -22.21 -44.97
N GLU A 512 -52.63 -23.46 -44.50
CA GLU A 512 -52.43 -23.81 -43.09
C GLU A 512 -50.97 -23.60 -42.68
N LEU A 513 -50.01 -24.12 -43.46
CA LEU A 513 -48.58 -23.92 -43.22
C LEU A 513 -48.19 -22.43 -43.30
N THR A 514 -48.82 -21.65 -44.18
CA THR A 514 -48.63 -20.20 -44.25
C THR A 514 -49.17 -19.52 -43.00
N ARG A 515 -50.34 -19.92 -42.48
CA ARG A 515 -50.86 -19.42 -41.20
C ARG A 515 -49.99 -19.84 -40.01
N GLU A 516 -49.43 -21.05 -40.03
CA GLU A 516 -48.46 -21.49 -39.01
C GLU A 516 -47.16 -20.68 -39.09
N ILE A 517 -46.64 -20.43 -40.30
CA ILE A 517 -45.46 -19.58 -40.52
C ILE A 517 -45.76 -18.15 -40.03
N GLU A 518 -46.88 -17.56 -40.42
CA GLU A 518 -47.29 -16.22 -39.96
C GLU A 518 -47.48 -16.16 -38.44
N SER A 519 -48.05 -17.20 -37.82
CA SER A 519 -48.17 -17.31 -36.37
C SER A 519 -46.80 -17.45 -35.68
N ILE A 520 -45.88 -18.21 -36.28
CA ILE A 520 -44.52 -18.37 -35.77
C ILE A 520 -43.76 -17.05 -35.93
N GLU A 521 -43.86 -16.37 -37.07
CA GLU A 521 -43.26 -15.06 -37.32
C GLU A 521 -43.83 -14.00 -36.38
N ASP A 522 -45.13 -13.98 -36.13
CA ASP A 522 -45.78 -13.08 -35.17
C ASP A 522 -45.38 -13.40 -33.73
N SER A 523 -45.17 -14.69 -33.39
CA SER A 523 -44.61 -15.10 -32.09
C SER A 523 -43.14 -14.69 -31.93
N VAL A 524 -42.34 -14.76 -33.01
CA VAL A 524 -40.94 -14.30 -33.06
C VAL A 524 -40.86 -12.76 -32.97
N LEU A 525 -41.81 -12.04 -33.58
CA LEU A 525 -41.95 -10.59 -33.46
C LEU A 525 -42.34 -10.19 -32.02
N LYS A 526 -43.25 -10.92 -31.37
CA LYS A 526 -43.66 -10.72 -29.97
C LYS A 526 -42.55 -10.99 -28.96
N ILE A 527 -41.67 -11.96 -29.22
CA ILE A 527 -40.50 -12.27 -28.37
C ILE A 527 -39.39 -11.22 -28.54
N GLY A 528 -39.50 -10.32 -29.54
CA GLY A 528 -38.48 -9.34 -29.86
C GLY A 528 -37.41 -9.99 -30.73
N GLY A 529 -37.42 -9.66 -32.02
CA GLY A 529 -36.77 -10.41 -33.09
C GLY A 529 -35.36 -10.95 -32.80
N VAL A 530 -35.09 -12.12 -33.39
CA VAL A 530 -33.87 -12.94 -33.26
C VAL A 530 -32.57 -12.13 -33.23
N SER A 531 -32.49 -11.03 -34.00
CA SER A 531 -31.35 -10.11 -34.02
C SER A 531 -31.00 -9.47 -32.67
N LYS A 532 -31.97 -9.12 -31.82
CA LYS A 532 -31.70 -8.56 -30.48
C LYS A 532 -31.15 -9.63 -29.54
N THR A 533 -31.69 -10.84 -29.62
CA THR A 533 -31.25 -11.97 -28.80
C THR A 533 -29.86 -12.45 -29.21
N GLU A 534 -29.58 -12.54 -30.50
CA GLU A 534 -28.24 -12.83 -31.04
C GLU A 534 -27.22 -11.75 -30.66
N ALA A 535 -27.59 -10.46 -30.75
CA ALA A 535 -26.72 -9.37 -30.32
C ALA A 535 -26.44 -9.42 -28.81
N LEU A 536 -27.43 -9.79 -28.00
CA LEU A 536 -27.25 -9.97 -26.55
C LEU A 536 -26.36 -11.18 -26.25
N LEU A 537 -26.54 -12.28 -26.98
CA LEU A 537 -25.74 -13.50 -26.84
C LEU A 537 -24.28 -13.26 -27.24
N LEU A 538 -24.04 -12.47 -28.29
CA LEU A 538 -22.71 -12.04 -28.70
C LEU A 538 -22.06 -11.11 -27.68
N LYS A 539 -22.81 -10.16 -27.11
CA LYS A 539 -22.32 -9.29 -26.02
C LYS A 539 -21.97 -10.11 -24.77
N LEU A 540 -22.84 -11.02 -24.37
CA LEU A 540 -22.61 -11.91 -23.22
C LEU A 540 -21.44 -12.88 -23.47
N SER A 541 -21.22 -13.34 -24.71
CA SER A 541 -20.06 -14.18 -25.03
C SER A 541 -18.76 -13.37 -24.98
N GLN A 542 -18.76 -12.13 -25.48
CA GLN A 542 -17.63 -11.20 -25.40
C GLN A 542 -17.32 -10.82 -23.94
N GLU A 543 -18.32 -10.55 -23.12
CA GLU A 543 -18.16 -10.32 -21.68
C GLU A 543 -17.59 -11.55 -20.98
N ARG A 544 -18.10 -12.75 -21.31
CA ARG A 544 -17.56 -14.01 -20.78
C ARG A 544 -16.10 -14.21 -21.16
N GLU A 545 -15.71 -13.95 -22.41
CA GLU A 545 -14.30 -14.05 -22.84
C GLU A 545 -13.41 -13.01 -22.17
N SER A 546 -13.89 -11.77 -22.03
CA SER A 546 -13.19 -10.71 -21.29
C SER A 546 -12.95 -11.12 -19.84
N LEU A 547 -14.00 -11.60 -19.15
CA LEU A 547 -13.92 -12.08 -17.77
C LEU A 547 -13.01 -13.31 -17.63
N LEU A 548 -13.04 -14.24 -18.58
CA LEU A 548 -12.11 -15.38 -18.62
C LEU A 548 -10.66 -14.93 -18.77
N THR A 549 -10.43 -13.91 -19.61
CA THR A 549 -9.10 -13.34 -19.83
C THR A 549 -8.58 -12.64 -18.58
N GLU A 550 -9.44 -11.87 -17.90
CA GLU A 550 -9.11 -11.26 -16.62
C GLU A 550 -8.87 -12.30 -15.53
N LEU A 551 -9.70 -13.35 -15.43
CA LEU A 551 -9.51 -14.45 -14.50
C LEU A 551 -8.16 -15.15 -14.75
N ASN A 552 -7.83 -15.44 -16.00
CA ASN A 552 -6.55 -16.04 -16.36
C ASN A 552 -5.37 -15.10 -16.04
N ARG A 553 -5.51 -13.79 -16.26
CA ARG A 553 -4.51 -12.79 -15.87
C ARG A 553 -4.29 -12.78 -14.36
N ARG A 554 -5.37 -12.70 -13.58
CA ARG A 554 -5.34 -12.69 -12.09
C ARG A 554 -4.78 -14.00 -11.55
N ARG A 555 -5.11 -15.12 -12.18
CA ARG A 555 -4.57 -16.45 -11.81
C ARG A 555 -3.08 -16.55 -12.15
N GLY A 556 -2.65 -16.01 -13.28
CA GLY A 556 -1.25 -15.88 -13.66
C GLY A 556 -0.47 -15.03 -12.65
N THR A 557 -0.96 -13.83 -12.31
CA THR A 557 -0.31 -12.97 -11.31
C THR A 557 -0.28 -13.62 -9.93
N PHE A 558 -1.36 -14.25 -9.50
CA PHE A 558 -1.39 -15.00 -8.24
C PHE A 558 -0.35 -16.12 -8.21
N THR A 559 -0.17 -16.86 -9.32
CA THR A 559 0.83 -17.92 -9.42
C THR A 559 2.26 -17.36 -9.32
N VAL A 560 2.52 -16.21 -9.95
CA VAL A 560 3.80 -15.50 -9.85
C VAL A 560 4.04 -15.02 -8.42
N TYR A 561 3.05 -14.37 -7.78
CA TYR A 561 3.17 -13.94 -6.38
C TYR A 561 3.41 -15.11 -5.44
N LYS A 562 2.69 -16.22 -5.63
CA LYS A 562 2.89 -17.45 -4.84
C LYS A 562 4.30 -18.01 -5.03
N SER A 563 4.79 -18.09 -6.28
CA SER A 563 6.17 -18.52 -6.54
C SER A 563 7.19 -17.58 -5.91
N ASN A 564 6.95 -16.27 -5.92
CA ASN A 564 7.84 -15.28 -5.30
C ASN A 564 7.81 -15.40 -3.77
N ILE A 565 6.65 -15.62 -3.17
CA ILE A 565 6.53 -15.88 -1.72
C ILE A 565 7.30 -17.15 -1.34
N ASP A 566 7.18 -18.22 -2.13
CA ASP A 566 7.89 -19.47 -1.87
C ASP A 566 9.41 -19.31 -2.03
N LYS A 567 9.86 -18.56 -3.05
CA LYS A 567 11.29 -18.18 -3.22
C LYS A 567 11.78 -17.35 -2.04
N ASN A 568 11.09 -16.27 -1.69
CA ASN A 568 11.45 -15.40 -0.57
C ASN A 568 11.47 -16.18 0.76
N ARG A 569 10.54 -17.11 0.98
CA ARG A 569 10.55 -18.00 2.15
C ARG A 569 11.74 -18.95 2.16
N ALA A 570 12.19 -19.44 0.99
CA ALA A 570 13.40 -20.24 0.87
C ALA A 570 14.65 -19.39 1.14
N ASP A 571 14.69 -18.15 0.62
CA ASP A 571 15.79 -17.21 0.82
C ASP A 571 15.93 -16.80 2.29
N LEU A 572 14.81 -16.55 2.98
CA LEU A 572 14.80 -16.27 4.43
C LEU A 572 15.33 -17.44 5.28
N LYS A 573 15.30 -18.67 4.76
CA LYS A 573 15.87 -19.85 5.43
C LYS A 573 17.37 -20.02 5.16
N GLN A 574 17.94 -19.30 4.21
CA GLN A 574 19.38 -19.34 3.96
C GLN A 574 20.13 -18.80 5.19
N THR A 575 21.31 -19.35 5.44
CA THR A 575 22.18 -19.00 6.57
C THR A 575 22.56 -17.51 6.64
N GLN A 576 22.47 -16.80 5.52
CA GLN A 576 22.75 -15.38 5.39
C GLN A 576 21.69 -14.50 6.09
N TYR A 577 20.43 -14.92 5.99
CA TYR A 577 19.25 -14.16 6.46
C TYR A 577 18.63 -14.77 7.72
N LYS A 578 18.94 -16.03 8.01
CA LYS A 578 18.50 -16.70 9.23
C LYS A 578 19.12 -16.02 10.46
N ASP A 579 18.27 -15.62 11.40
CA ASP A 579 18.65 -14.94 12.64
C ASP A 579 19.40 -13.60 12.44
N ILE A 580 19.17 -12.92 11.31
CA ILE A 580 19.86 -11.66 10.98
C ILE A 580 19.62 -10.57 12.04
N ASP A 581 18.43 -10.51 12.62
CA ASP A 581 18.10 -9.52 13.66
C ASP A 581 18.94 -9.72 14.91
N LYS A 582 19.15 -10.97 15.34
CA LYS A 582 20.02 -11.28 16.49
C LYS A 582 21.46 -10.90 16.21
N ARG A 583 21.98 -11.26 15.03
CA ARG A 583 23.35 -10.93 14.62
C ARG A 583 23.57 -9.42 14.49
N TYR A 584 22.59 -8.70 13.95
CA TYR A 584 22.61 -7.24 13.89
C TYR A 584 22.63 -6.64 15.30
N PHE A 585 21.79 -7.15 16.21
CA PHE A 585 21.72 -6.67 17.58
C PHE A 585 23.04 -6.91 18.34
N ASP A 586 23.63 -8.10 18.20
CA ASP A 586 24.93 -8.43 18.79
C ASP A 586 26.04 -7.51 18.26
N GLN A 587 26.07 -7.27 16.94
CA GLN A 587 27.05 -6.37 16.32
C GLN A 587 26.85 -4.91 16.76
N LEU A 588 25.60 -4.47 16.93
CA LEU A 588 25.27 -3.15 17.42
C LEU A 588 25.71 -2.96 18.88
N ILE A 589 25.49 -3.96 19.73
CA ILE A 589 25.98 -3.97 21.12
C ILE A 589 27.51 -3.87 21.13
N GLN A 590 28.20 -4.66 20.30
CA GLN A 590 29.66 -4.61 20.20
C GLN A 590 30.14 -3.22 19.76
N LEU A 591 29.53 -2.63 18.73
CA LEU A 591 29.87 -1.31 18.23
C LEU A 591 29.64 -0.22 19.27
N LYS A 592 28.51 -0.25 20.00
CA LYS A 592 28.24 0.73 21.05
C LYS A 592 29.18 0.58 22.24
N THR A 593 29.53 -0.65 22.61
CA THR A 593 30.47 -0.91 23.69
C THR A 593 31.88 -0.41 23.34
N THR A 594 32.36 -0.63 22.11
CA THR A 594 33.66 -0.12 21.66
C THR A 594 33.67 1.40 21.49
N GLU A 595 32.57 2.00 21.03
CA GLU A 595 32.42 3.46 20.96
C GLU A 595 32.52 4.10 22.36
N MET A 596 31.89 3.48 23.37
CA MET A 596 32.00 3.92 24.77
C MET A 596 33.44 3.77 25.30
N ALA A 597 34.10 2.65 25.02
CA ALA A 597 35.50 2.44 25.43
C ALA A 597 36.45 3.47 24.80
N ASN A 598 36.27 3.81 23.51
CA ASN A 598 37.05 4.84 22.84
C ASN A 598 36.82 6.23 23.46
N LYS A 599 35.58 6.57 23.82
CA LYS A 599 35.27 7.83 24.51
C LYS A 599 35.94 7.92 25.87
N ASP A 600 36.01 6.81 26.60
CA ASP A 600 36.71 6.77 27.88
C ASP A 600 38.23 6.86 27.72
N LEU A 601 38.81 6.19 26.71
CA LEU A 601 40.24 6.34 26.38
C LEU A 601 40.61 7.79 26.01
N ASP A 602 39.78 8.47 25.22
CA ASP A 602 39.97 9.90 24.89
C ASP A 602 39.89 10.80 26.13
N ARG A 603 38.97 10.49 27.06
CA ARG A 603 38.90 11.20 28.35
C ARG A 603 40.16 10.99 29.19
N TYR A 604 40.68 9.76 29.27
CA TYR A 604 41.92 9.48 30.00
C TYR A 604 43.13 10.16 29.34
N TYR A 605 43.21 10.14 28.01
CA TYR A 605 44.25 10.84 27.26
C TYR A 605 44.24 12.35 27.54
N LYS A 606 43.07 12.99 27.43
CA LYS A 606 42.90 14.43 27.72
C LYS A 606 43.19 14.78 29.18
N ALA A 607 42.78 13.93 30.12
CA ALA A 607 43.06 14.14 31.54
C ALA A 607 44.57 14.04 31.82
N LEU A 608 45.26 13.07 31.22
CA LEU A 608 46.70 12.89 31.33
C LEU A 608 47.46 14.07 30.71
N ASP A 609 47.10 14.47 29.50
CA ASP A 609 47.70 15.62 28.81
C ASP A 609 47.52 16.91 29.62
N LYS A 610 46.31 17.18 30.13
CA LYS A 610 46.05 18.32 31.00
C LYS A 610 46.88 18.28 32.29
N ALA A 611 47.05 17.10 32.90
CA ALA A 611 47.87 16.94 34.09
C ALA A 611 49.35 17.20 33.79
N LEU A 612 49.85 16.69 32.66
CA LEU A 612 51.21 16.87 32.19
C LEU A 612 51.49 18.35 31.86
N MET A 613 50.61 19.00 31.10
CA MET A 613 50.72 20.42 30.79
C MET A 613 50.68 21.28 32.05
N ARG A 614 49.77 20.99 32.99
CA ARG A 614 49.72 21.69 34.28
C ARG A 614 51.01 21.51 35.08
N PHE A 615 51.57 20.30 35.09
CA PHE A 615 52.86 20.04 35.75
C PHE A 615 54.00 20.83 35.10
N HIS A 616 54.07 20.85 33.76
CA HIS A 616 55.06 21.64 33.03
C HIS A 616 54.91 23.13 33.29
N THR A 617 53.70 23.70 33.19
CA THR A 617 53.46 25.13 33.48
C THR A 617 53.87 25.49 34.90
N MET A 618 53.44 24.70 35.89
CA MET A 618 53.77 24.92 37.30
C MET A 618 55.29 24.87 37.53
N LYS A 619 55.99 23.87 36.95
CA LYS A 619 57.44 23.77 37.07
C LYS A 619 58.17 24.90 36.35
N MET A 620 57.64 25.34 35.22
CA MET A 620 58.20 26.45 34.47
C MET A 620 58.11 27.77 35.24
N GLU A 621 57.00 27.99 35.93
CA GLU A 621 56.81 29.13 36.83
C GLU A 621 57.79 29.09 38.01
N GLU A 622 57.97 27.93 38.66
CA GLU A 622 58.95 27.74 39.73
C GLU A 622 60.38 28.05 39.26
N ILE A 623 60.79 27.50 38.11
CA ILE A 623 62.12 27.75 37.51
C ILE A 623 62.31 29.24 37.22
N ASN A 624 61.34 29.86 36.57
CA ASN A 624 61.42 31.28 36.20
C ASN A 624 61.47 32.19 37.42
N LYS A 625 60.79 31.85 38.51
CA LYS A 625 60.88 32.59 39.76
C LYS A 625 62.32 32.57 40.31
N ILE A 626 62.93 31.39 40.37
CA ILE A 626 64.31 31.24 40.86
C ILE A 626 65.32 31.95 39.94
N ILE A 627 65.16 31.83 38.61
CA ILE A 627 66.02 32.54 37.65
C ILE A 627 65.97 34.05 37.89
N ARG A 628 64.77 34.63 38.09
CA ARG A 628 64.62 36.07 38.37
C ARG A 628 65.32 36.47 39.66
N GLU A 629 65.13 35.70 40.72
CA GLU A 629 65.75 35.96 42.04
C GLU A 629 67.28 35.87 41.98
N LEU A 630 67.83 34.86 41.33
CA LEU A 630 69.27 34.69 41.14
C LEU A 630 69.85 35.77 40.24
N TRP A 631 69.21 36.09 39.12
CA TRP A 631 69.66 37.13 38.18
C TRP A 631 69.82 38.48 38.86
N GLN A 632 68.81 38.92 39.62
CA GLN A 632 68.85 40.18 40.35
C GLN A 632 69.94 40.24 41.42
N GLN A 633 70.36 39.09 41.96
CA GLN A 633 71.43 39.02 42.97
C GLN A 633 72.83 39.02 42.33
N THR A 634 72.99 38.39 41.17
CA THR A 634 74.30 38.18 40.54
C THR A 634 74.68 39.22 39.49
N TYR A 635 73.71 39.77 38.75
CA TYR A 635 73.99 40.69 37.65
C TYR A 635 73.90 42.15 38.10
N ARG A 636 74.98 42.92 37.89
CA ARG A 636 75.07 44.34 38.29
C ARG A 636 74.89 45.34 37.14
N GLY A 637 74.60 44.88 35.93
CA GLY A 637 74.35 45.74 34.76
C GLY A 637 72.96 46.39 34.78
N GLN A 638 72.82 47.57 34.15
CA GLN A 638 71.56 48.31 34.04
C GLN A 638 70.74 47.97 32.77
N ASP A 639 71.25 47.06 31.94
CA ASP A 639 70.73 46.73 30.62
C ASP A 639 69.67 45.61 30.61
N ILE A 640 69.61 44.77 31.65
CA ILE A 640 68.68 43.62 31.72
C ILE A 640 68.09 43.47 33.12
N ASP A 641 66.78 43.74 33.25
CA ASP A 641 66.05 43.68 34.53
C ASP A 641 65.88 42.24 35.07
N TYR A 642 65.53 41.29 34.19
CA TYR A 642 65.40 39.88 34.54
C TYR A 642 65.43 38.97 33.31
N ILE A 643 65.73 37.69 33.54
CA ILE A 643 65.64 36.62 32.53
C ILE A 643 64.49 35.69 32.87
N SER A 644 63.79 35.20 31.86
CA SER A 644 62.82 34.11 31.99
C SER A 644 62.82 33.23 30.74
N ILE A 645 62.65 31.94 30.96
CA ILE A 645 62.53 30.95 29.90
C ILE A 645 61.04 30.83 29.56
N HIS A 646 60.71 31.03 28.30
CA HIS A 646 59.37 30.82 27.77
C HIS A 646 59.36 29.53 26.95
N SER A 647 58.37 28.68 27.18
CA SER A 647 58.15 27.46 26.41
C SER A 647 57.05 27.69 25.39
N ASP A 648 57.38 28.29 24.25
CA ASP A 648 56.44 28.35 23.12
C ASP A 648 56.44 26.99 22.40
N ALA A 649 55.25 26.43 22.25
CA ALA A 649 55.01 25.20 21.51
C ALA A 649 54.92 25.53 20.01
N GLU A 650 56.03 25.94 19.40
CA GLU A 650 56.37 25.85 17.96
C GLU A 650 57.60 26.73 17.65
N GLY A 651 58.46 26.24 16.75
CA GLY A 651 59.88 26.57 16.73
C GLY A 651 60.32 27.78 15.89
N ALA A 652 61.62 28.04 16.07
CA ALA A 652 62.61 28.60 15.13
C ALA A 652 62.91 30.12 15.15
N GLY A 653 64.08 30.43 15.75
CA GLY A 653 65.08 31.39 15.26
C GLY A 653 64.76 32.88 15.46
N THR A 654 65.66 33.76 15.87
CA THR A 654 67.13 33.83 15.83
C THR A 654 67.49 35.01 16.75
N ARG A 655 68.56 34.99 17.57
CA ARG A 655 69.29 36.23 17.98
C ARG A 655 70.50 35.98 18.90
N SER A 656 71.59 36.64 18.49
CA SER A 656 72.72 37.28 19.19
C SER A 656 73.41 36.60 20.39
N TYR A 657 74.73 36.44 20.27
CA TYR A 657 75.64 35.61 21.07
C TYR A 657 76.55 36.42 22.01
N SER A 658 76.03 37.08 23.05
CA SER A 658 76.91 37.85 23.97
C SER A 658 76.68 37.73 25.50
N TYR A 659 75.71 36.94 25.99
CA TYR A 659 75.44 36.85 27.45
C TYR A 659 75.32 35.41 27.99
N ARG A 660 75.85 34.40 27.26
CA ARG A 660 75.53 32.99 27.53
C ARG A 660 76.08 32.45 28.85
N VAL A 661 77.24 32.89 29.34
CA VAL A 661 77.89 32.21 30.47
C VAL A 661 77.10 32.41 31.77
N LEU A 662 76.88 33.67 32.19
CA LEU A 662 76.13 33.97 33.42
C LEU A 662 74.68 33.47 33.36
N ALA A 663 73.99 33.71 32.23
CA ALA A 663 72.62 33.25 32.04
C ALA A 663 72.54 31.71 32.08
N SER A 664 73.48 31.01 31.44
CA SER A 664 73.50 29.53 31.48
C SER A 664 73.80 28.98 32.87
N LEU A 665 74.66 29.65 33.64
CA LEU A 665 75.01 29.24 35.00
C LEU A 665 73.81 29.38 35.94
N ILE A 666 73.10 30.51 35.86
CA ILE A 666 71.89 30.79 36.64
C ILE A 666 70.77 29.83 36.25
N ILE A 667 70.58 29.55 34.96
CA ILE A 667 69.59 28.57 34.49
C ILE A 667 69.93 27.16 35.03
N ARG A 668 71.21 26.75 35.01
CA ARG A 668 71.64 25.46 35.57
C ARG A 668 71.39 25.38 37.08
N LEU A 669 71.68 26.44 37.82
CA LEU A 669 71.38 26.55 39.25
C LEU A 669 69.87 26.42 39.53
N ALA A 670 69.04 27.15 38.78
CA ALA A 670 67.59 27.10 38.92
C ALA A 670 66.99 25.72 38.55
N LEU A 671 67.53 25.06 37.52
CA LEU A 671 67.14 23.70 37.14
C LEU A 671 67.54 22.68 38.21
N ALA A 672 68.74 22.79 38.77
CA ALA A 672 69.17 21.92 39.86
C ALA A 672 68.29 22.13 41.11
N GLU A 673 67.92 23.36 41.43
CA GLU A 673 67.06 23.65 42.57
C GLU A 673 65.62 23.11 42.41
N THR A 674 65.06 23.17 41.20
CA THR A 674 63.67 22.77 40.95
C THR A 674 63.49 21.28 40.69
N PHE A 675 64.43 20.62 39.99
CA PHE A 675 64.33 19.21 39.62
C PHE A 675 65.15 18.27 40.51
N CYS A 676 66.22 18.75 41.15
CA CYS A 676 67.15 17.93 41.93
C CYS A 676 67.01 18.14 43.45
N LEU A 677 65.78 18.17 43.97
CA LEU A 677 65.49 18.32 45.42
C LEU A 677 66.27 17.33 46.31
N ASN A 678 66.63 16.16 45.78
CA ASN A 678 67.37 15.09 46.49
C ASN A 678 68.79 14.83 45.94
N CYS A 679 69.26 15.59 44.94
CA CYS A 679 70.61 15.47 44.39
C CYS A 679 71.31 16.83 44.48
N GLY A 680 72.04 17.05 45.58
CA GLY A 680 72.69 18.33 45.87
C GLY A 680 74.09 18.47 45.28
N ILE A 681 74.49 17.66 44.29
CA ILE A 681 75.81 17.77 43.67
C ILE A 681 75.74 18.78 42.52
N LEU A 682 76.53 19.85 42.61
CA LEU A 682 76.68 20.84 41.56
C LEU A 682 78.16 21.05 41.25
N ALA A 683 78.54 20.90 39.98
CA ALA A 683 79.90 21.18 39.51
C ALA A 683 79.90 22.40 38.59
N LEU A 684 80.70 23.40 38.93
CA LEU A 684 80.90 24.63 38.17
C LEU A 684 82.34 24.67 37.67
N ASP A 685 82.52 24.40 36.37
CA ASP A 685 83.81 24.47 35.71
C ASP A 685 84.01 25.84 35.09
N GLU A 686 85.01 26.57 35.56
CA GLU A 686 85.39 27.93 35.18
C GLU A 686 84.21 28.92 35.12
N PRO A 687 83.50 29.14 36.25
CA PRO A 687 82.29 29.96 36.28
C PRO A 687 82.53 31.45 35.99
N THR A 688 83.78 31.93 36.05
CA THR A 688 84.18 33.32 35.78
C THR A 688 84.52 33.59 34.32
N THR A 689 84.40 32.59 33.43
CA THR A 689 84.70 32.73 32.00
C THR A 689 83.90 33.89 31.38
N ASN A 690 84.60 34.92 30.90
CA ASN A 690 84.01 36.14 30.31
C ASN A 690 83.16 36.99 31.28
N LEU A 691 83.37 36.90 32.60
CA LEU A 691 82.79 37.83 33.58
C LEU A 691 83.77 38.95 33.93
N ASP A 692 83.25 40.16 34.14
CA ASP A 692 83.97 41.30 34.71
C ASP A 692 84.02 41.20 36.24
N GLY A 693 85.01 41.85 36.86
CA GLY A 693 85.28 41.78 38.30
C GLY A 693 84.06 41.97 39.22
N PRO A 694 83.18 42.97 39.00
CA PRO A 694 81.99 43.16 39.83
C PRO A 694 80.96 42.03 39.73
N ASN A 695 80.81 41.42 38.55
CA ASN A 695 79.90 40.30 38.35
C ASN A 695 80.51 38.98 38.85
N SER A 696 81.84 38.80 38.79
CA SER A 696 82.50 37.65 39.42
C SER A 696 82.43 37.71 40.95
N GLU A 697 82.58 38.89 41.56
CA GLU A 697 82.36 39.12 43.00
C GLU A 697 80.90 38.88 43.41
N SER A 698 79.95 39.38 42.61
CA SER A 698 78.52 39.18 42.88
C SER A 698 78.11 37.70 42.74
N LEU A 699 78.71 36.98 41.78
CA LEU A 699 78.52 35.54 41.64
C LEU A 699 79.11 34.77 42.83
N ALA A 700 80.30 35.14 43.31
CA ALA A 700 80.90 34.55 44.50
C ALA A 700 80.01 34.75 45.74
N ALA A 701 79.47 35.96 45.93
CA ALA A 701 78.55 36.27 47.03
C ALA A 701 77.25 35.44 46.97
N ALA A 702 76.70 35.24 45.76
CA ALA A 702 75.51 34.40 45.57
C ALA A 702 75.80 32.92 45.88
N LEU A 703 76.96 32.39 45.44
CA LEU A 703 77.37 31.01 45.74
C LEU A 703 77.61 30.79 47.24
N LEU A 704 78.25 31.73 47.93
CA LEU A 704 78.43 31.69 49.38
C LEU A 704 77.10 31.62 50.13
N ARG A 705 76.11 32.41 49.70
CA ARG A 705 74.77 32.39 50.28
C ARG A 705 74.08 31.04 50.08
N ILE A 706 74.18 30.46 48.88
CA ILE A 706 73.66 29.11 48.59
C ILE A 706 74.34 28.06 49.48
N MET A 707 75.65 28.16 49.68
CA MET A 707 76.39 27.26 50.57
C MET A 707 75.95 27.40 52.03
N GLU A 708 75.70 28.62 52.51
CA GLU A 708 75.22 28.90 53.88
C GLU A 708 73.79 28.38 54.09
N ASP A 709 72.87 28.70 53.17
CA ASP A 709 71.46 28.28 53.23
C ASP A 709 71.32 26.75 53.18
N ARG A 710 72.25 26.05 52.51
CA ARG A 710 72.24 24.59 52.35
C ARG A 710 73.23 23.86 53.25
N LYS A 711 73.92 24.56 54.17
CA LYS A 711 74.90 23.99 55.10
C LYS A 711 74.33 22.87 56.00
N GLY A 712 73.03 22.92 56.28
CA GLY A 712 72.32 21.92 57.09
C GLY A 712 71.83 20.69 56.31
N GLN A 713 72.00 20.63 54.99
CA GLN A 713 71.58 19.48 54.16
C GLN A 713 72.73 18.47 54.03
N GLU A 714 72.51 17.21 54.43
CA GLU A 714 73.56 16.17 54.39
C GLU A 714 74.03 15.78 52.98
N ASN A 715 73.24 16.09 51.93
CA ASN A 715 73.47 15.63 50.55
C ASN A 715 73.88 16.76 49.57
N PHE A 716 74.32 17.93 50.05
CA PHE A 716 74.75 19.04 49.21
C PHE A 716 76.27 19.06 49.03
N GLN A 717 76.74 19.11 47.77
CA GLN A 717 78.15 19.16 47.40
C GLN A 717 78.35 20.13 46.22
N LEU A 718 79.07 21.22 46.46
CA LEU A 718 79.47 22.17 45.42
C LEU A 718 80.94 21.94 45.04
N ILE A 719 81.21 21.66 43.78
CA ILE A 719 82.55 21.53 43.21
C ILE A 719 82.79 22.73 42.30
N VAL A 720 83.77 23.56 42.63
CA VAL A 720 84.16 24.72 41.79
C VAL A 720 85.57 24.48 41.27
N ILE A 721 85.73 24.53 39.96
CA ILE A 721 87.04 24.48 39.29
C ILE A 721 87.29 25.87 38.74
N THR A 722 88.39 26.51 39.14
CA THR A 722 88.75 27.82 38.61
C THR A 722 90.25 28.06 38.59
N HIS A 723 90.71 28.86 37.62
CA HIS A 723 92.04 29.46 37.59
C HIS A 723 92.04 30.94 38.06
N ASP A 724 90.89 31.53 38.37
CA ASP A 724 90.79 32.88 38.92
C ASP A 724 91.09 32.85 40.43
N GLU A 725 92.33 33.21 40.79
CA GLU A 725 92.80 33.23 42.18
C GLU A 725 91.96 34.16 43.07
N ARG A 726 91.43 35.28 42.53
CA ARG A 726 90.62 36.22 43.31
C ARG A 726 89.25 35.61 43.62
N PHE A 727 88.63 34.99 42.64
CA PHE A 727 87.36 34.29 42.83
C PHE A 727 87.50 33.09 43.77
N ALA A 728 88.60 32.34 43.65
CA ALA A 728 88.91 31.22 44.56
C ALA A 728 89.08 31.69 46.02
N GLN A 729 89.72 32.85 46.25
CA GLN A 729 89.84 33.45 47.58
C GLN A 729 88.49 33.92 48.15
N LEU A 730 87.63 34.50 47.30
CA LEU A 730 86.31 34.97 47.73
C LEU A 730 85.40 33.83 48.21
N ILE A 731 85.40 32.69 47.49
CA ILE A 731 84.58 31.51 47.83
C ILE A 731 85.25 30.64 48.89
N GLY A 732 86.57 30.50 48.84
CA GLY A 732 87.37 29.66 49.72
C GLY A 732 87.58 30.26 51.10
N GLN A 733 86.51 30.62 51.81
CA GLN A 733 86.57 31.08 53.19
C GLN A 733 86.62 29.88 54.15
N ARG A 734 87.45 29.97 55.20
CA ARG A 734 87.69 28.89 56.20
C ARG A 734 86.42 28.39 56.90
N GLN A 735 85.33 29.17 56.86
CA GLN A 735 84.03 28.81 57.46
C GLN A 735 83.24 27.75 56.67
N LEU A 736 83.60 27.52 55.40
CA LEU A 736 82.86 26.68 54.45
C LEU A 736 83.71 25.55 53.83
N ALA A 737 85.04 25.68 53.81
CA ALA A 737 85.95 24.63 53.33
C ALA A 737 87.23 24.58 54.17
N GLU A 738 87.75 23.37 54.42
CA GLU A 738 89.00 23.16 55.16
C GLU A 738 90.24 23.17 54.24
N LYS A 739 90.08 22.68 53.00
CA LYS A 739 91.15 22.49 52.02
C LYS A 739 90.65 22.80 50.62
N TYR A 740 91.53 23.27 49.75
CA TYR A 740 91.32 23.28 48.30
C TYR A 740 92.36 22.40 47.61
N TYR A 741 92.03 21.92 46.41
CA TYR A 741 92.92 21.07 45.61
C TYR A 741 93.50 21.90 44.48
N ARG A 742 94.83 22.07 44.47
CA ARG A 742 95.57 22.71 43.38
C ARG A 742 96.03 21.63 42.40
N ILE A 743 95.69 21.81 41.13
CA ILE A 743 96.15 20.93 40.05
C ILE A 743 97.31 21.61 39.34
N ALA A 744 98.48 20.97 39.33
CA ALA A 744 99.69 21.45 38.66
C ALA A 744 100.25 20.37 37.73
N LYS A 745 101.18 20.74 36.85
CA LYS A 745 101.95 19.78 36.07
C LYS A 745 103.32 19.58 36.69
N ASP A 746 103.78 18.34 36.75
CA ASP A 746 105.14 18.02 37.14
C ASP A 746 106.14 18.31 36.00
N ASP A 747 107.43 18.12 36.30
CA ASP A 747 108.52 18.29 35.33
C ASP A 747 108.40 17.35 34.11
N TYR A 748 107.59 16.29 34.21
CA TYR A 748 107.30 15.30 33.16
C TYR A 748 105.96 15.54 32.44
N GLN A 749 105.28 16.66 32.70
CA GLN A 749 103.97 17.02 32.16
C GLN A 749 102.79 16.14 32.62
N HIS A 750 102.94 15.35 33.67
CA HIS A 750 101.82 14.65 34.32
C HIS A 750 101.07 15.59 35.28
N SER A 751 99.75 15.44 35.36
CA SER A 751 98.91 16.18 36.31
C SER A 751 99.10 15.65 37.73
N ILE A 752 99.50 16.53 38.66
CA ILE A 752 99.58 16.28 40.09
C ILE A 752 98.48 17.08 40.79
N ILE A 753 97.83 16.45 41.78
CA ILE A 753 96.82 17.07 42.62
C ILE A 753 97.40 17.23 44.03
N GLU A 754 97.50 18.47 44.50
CA GLU A 754 98.00 18.81 45.83
C GLU A 754 96.90 19.45 46.67
N ALA A 755 96.69 18.96 47.89
CA ALA A 755 95.77 19.59 48.84
C ALA A 755 96.49 20.73 49.59
N GLN A 756 95.93 21.93 49.55
CA GLN A 756 96.44 23.12 50.24
C GLN A 756 95.43 23.58 51.30
N GLU A 757 95.93 24.04 52.44
CA GLU A 757 95.10 24.62 53.51
C GLU A 757 94.74 26.07 53.16
N ILE A 758 93.51 26.47 53.50
CA ILE A 758 93.02 27.84 53.30
C ILE A 758 93.59 28.71 54.44
N PHE A 759 94.46 29.66 54.11
CA PHE A 759 95.03 30.62 55.06
C PHE A 759 94.13 31.87 55.19
N ASP A 760 94.04 32.40 56.41
CA ASP A 760 93.08 33.43 56.85
C ASP A 760 93.08 34.74 56.04
#